data_AF-A0A2H0BWC2-F1
#
_entry.id   AF-A0A2H0BWC2-F1
#
_cell.length_a   1.000
_cell.length_b   1.000
_cell.length_c   1.000
_cell.angle_alpha   90.00
_cell.angle_beta   90.00
_cell.angle_gamma   90.00
#
_symmetry.space_group_name_H-M   'P 1'
#
loop_
_entity.id
_entity.type
_entity.pdbx_description
1 polymer ?
#
loop_
_entity_poly.entity_id
_entity_poly.type
_entity_poly.pdbx_seq_one_letter_code
_entity_poly.pdbx_strand_id
1 'polypeptide(L)'
;MKWLKGRKQDILGLAILIAISMIPLIWVSGGYLLDGHDNVFPLVPQVFLHGRLFTWISNEGFGLDQTRFMGTIPMHLLEALPAMLGFSITVAQRFTYIFWMLAMSLSMYLFVRRTGLGNWVVATIAAVLYVINFYILQAWFIAEVAKFSAYTALPLLLLVFYEVYRKRLSILTGSLLNGLILFIFNAGGLFGIPLYGGLITTIVVFVLFFSLHDCLKGSLSTAFRFLLLILGTLILAVLANMYMLLPVFFELSKAVIDGVASVGGVEGLIEWAGVISKNTSYNNLFRLQGVSEWYDNAQHSYASNYLMTPVLILASFVPLVILILPLYTWKTWSIAKKHRPFVLYLYWLFIIGFVLSAGTHAPLGFVYKAMMRYIPGFLIFRTPYYKFAPTIFFSFSIIAGITIGFFIDRFKPKMHLIMTVAVVSLVVLYHFPFVQTKQFNWRDDLRTRLKVPEYVFDFADYINRADTGDNRVLAIPNLSSSTQADVYNWGFFSLYPLTRYFTNKPVIMNDQLLDRQSRTIINEIYRSLLIGDKQYFEQLARLASIKYLLVRNDFNYKLEWSRSISPDEYEAQIKSFYPNITSLTFGEWTLYTMPVNYSNGVVSVYKPIEVISSDITNLHNLLGTPYRYSLNSIIADSVTQDMYKEASYSSFLNCRLCEVERNIMHVDFTASRILPNSPLFKIIQYRENKQISSVVGVDKITTLLGISNKRVARLIKMYELDVKDEQVLTKTMDDIISQTDILIAEIEKIENTEEKLTLAIKASMYIDKELQYLRNQFKNEAIQRASSSMKSRYLMLLQEFQQDLLNIESYKFGGNIEKDKLFIFQVPRSGLYGFSLKYDSNLGKVGTTVELVIDKSESLLVEINNDSWIDMGDLPLDKGEHRLEIRINNEDIDILKWAETDSSLYPDKSCYGAKLVNDDPIGFGSFKMRFKNPIAQGEEYIFYEINDAIEGGVTNLSTFEYQEDVSDTTEDLRFYDVEAMGKREFVFCGNTQEDSLSILPHTTQIYFPVVYMRELDQQVIVHKLVVDYTKINPTHYNVNVIGDNGDVTVVTLNERFDPDWELLITDGSGETSKVQNHFESDYYANSWLIQKDGDYKLEVRHASQRRFTVSAVISLFFAVSSGAYICYKKFVKKND
;
A
#
# COMPACT_ATOMS: atom_id res chain seq x y z
N MET A 1 6.68 -12.24 -60.42
CA MET A 1 6.23 -10.83 -60.25
C MET A 1 5.22 -10.58 -59.11
N LYS A 2 4.11 -11.33 -58.95
CA LYS A 2 3.14 -11.11 -57.84
C LYS A 2 3.77 -11.20 -56.44
N TRP A 3 4.72 -12.12 -56.23
CA TRP A 3 5.45 -12.29 -54.97
C TRP A 3 6.37 -11.09 -54.62
N LEU A 4 7.11 -10.55 -55.61
CA LEU A 4 7.92 -9.33 -55.45
C LEU A 4 7.04 -8.10 -55.19
N LYS A 5 5.85 -8.02 -55.79
CA LYS A 5 4.89 -6.93 -55.59
C LYS A 5 4.31 -6.92 -54.18
N GLY A 6 4.02 -8.10 -53.60
CA GLY A 6 3.58 -8.24 -52.21
C GLY A 6 4.65 -7.76 -51.22
N ARG A 7 5.92 -8.13 -51.42
CA ARG A 7 7.04 -7.63 -50.60
C ARG A 7 7.17 -6.12 -50.63
N LYS A 8 7.08 -5.49 -51.82
CA LYS A 8 7.13 -4.02 -51.93
C LYS A 8 6.02 -3.32 -51.14
N GLN A 9 4.81 -3.88 -51.14
CA GLN A 9 3.68 -3.34 -50.40
C GLN A 9 3.84 -3.48 -48.89
N ASP A 10 4.37 -4.62 -48.42
CA ASP A 10 4.66 -4.81 -47.00
C ASP A 10 5.76 -3.85 -46.50
N ILE A 11 6.77 -3.55 -47.34
CA ILE A 11 7.81 -2.56 -47.02
C ILE A 11 7.21 -1.17 -46.79
N LEU A 12 6.20 -0.77 -47.57
CA LEU A 12 5.52 0.53 -47.39
C LEU A 12 4.79 0.61 -46.04
N GLY A 13 4.04 -0.44 -45.69
CA GLY A 13 3.37 -0.50 -44.39
C GLY A 13 4.36 -0.42 -43.24
N LEU A 14 5.45 -1.20 -43.30
CA LEU A 14 6.51 -1.18 -42.29
C LEU A 14 7.21 0.19 -42.20
N ALA A 15 7.44 0.86 -43.33
CA ALA A 15 8.04 2.20 -43.33
C ALA A 15 7.16 3.23 -42.62
N ILE A 16 5.83 3.17 -42.81
CA ILE A 16 4.87 4.02 -42.09
C ILE A 16 4.93 3.73 -40.58
N LEU A 17 4.94 2.45 -40.19
CA LEU A 17 5.00 2.07 -38.78
C LEU A 17 6.31 2.52 -38.11
N ILE A 18 7.45 2.37 -38.79
CA ILE A 18 8.74 2.88 -38.31
C ILE A 18 8.68 4.39 -38.11
N ALA A 19 8.09 5.14 -39.05
CA ALA A 19 7.93 6.59 -38.92
C ALA A 19 7.02 6.97 -37.73
N ILE A 20 5.93 6.25 -37.49
CA ILE A 20 5.06 6.46 -36.32
C ILE A 20 5.80 6.12 -35.03
N SER A 21 6.60 5.06 -35.00
CA SER A 21 7.38 4.68 -33.83
C SER A 21 8.50 5.67 -33.48
N MET A 22 8.78 6.67 -34.33
CA MET A 22 9.73 7.75 -34.06
C MET A 22 9.12 8.95 -33.30
N ILE A 23 7.82 8.96 -33.03
CA ILE A 23 7.17 10.00 -32.20
C ILE A 23 7.90 10.27 -30.87
N PRO A 24 8.45 9.27 -30.13
CA PRO A 24 9.20 9.51 -28.90
C PRO A 24 10.41 10.43 -29.02
N LEU A 25 10.95 10.63 -30.25
CA LEU A 25 12.02 11.62 -30.49
C LEU A 25 11.57 13.06 -30.19
N ILE A 26 10.26 13.34 -30.32
CA ILE A 26 9.67 14.63 -29.98
C ILE A 26 9.67 14.82 -28.45
N TRP A 27 9.31 13.76 -27.72
CA TRP A 27 9.18 13.77 -26.26
C TRP A 27 10.53 14.00 -25.59
N VAL A 28 11.52 13.21 -25.97
CA VAL A 28 12.86 13.21 -25.36
C VAL A 28 13.81 14.10 -26.17
N SER A 29 13.48 15.37 -26.36
CA SER A 29 14.24 16.34 -27.17
C SER A 29 14.89 17.43 -26.30
N GLY A 30 15.99 18.04 -26.76
CA GLY A 30 16.59 19.21 -26.10
C GLY A 30 17.13 18.98 -24.68
N GLY A 31 17.59 17.77 -24.36
CA GLY A 31 18.10 17.41 -23.02
C GLY A 31 17.01 17.07 -21.99
N TYR A 32 15.74 17.03 -22.39
CA TYR A 32 14.67 16.54 -21.52
C TYR A 32 14.64 15.01 -21.48
N LEU A 33 14.29 14.49 -20.31
CA LEU A 33 13.98 13.09 -20.04
C LEU A 33 12.52 12.97 -19.59
N LEU A 34 11.94 11.78 -19.77
CA LEU A 34 10.69 11.43 -19.08
C LEU A 34 11.04 10.73 -17.77
N ASP A 35 10.67 11.30 -16.63
CA ASP A 35 10.94 10.78 -15.29
C ASP A 35 9.93 11.36 -14.28
N GLY A 36 9.77 10.72 -13.12
CA GLY A 36 8.83 11.12 -12.06
C GLY A 36 7.42 10.53 -12.21
N HIS A 37 6.56 10.86 -11.26
CA HIS A 37 5.26 10.26 -10.99
C HIS A 37 5.40 8.75 -10.76
N ASP A 38 4.90 7.93 -11.69
CA ASP A 38 5.05 6.47 -11.67
C ASP A 38 6.01 5.96 -12.75
N ASN A 39 6.75 6.87 -13.41
CA ASN A 39 7.77 6.49 -14.38
C ASN A 39 9.02 6.02 -13.65
N VAL A 40 9.37 4.74 -13.85
CA VAL A 40 10.48 4.06 -13.16
C VAL A 40 11.70 3.91 -14.09
N PHE A 41 11.84 4.77 -15.10
CA PHE A 41 12.98 4.72 -16.00
C PHE A 41 14.25 5.14 -15.25
N PRO A 42 15.28 4.28 -15.14
CA PRO A 42 16.46 4.56 -14.34
C PRO A 42 17.34 5.64 -14.98
N LEU A 43 17.84 6.58 -14.18
CA LEU A 43 18.80 7.61 -14.61
C LEU A 43 20.20 7.03 -14.83
N VAL A 44 20.55 5.95 -14.13
CA VAL A 44 21.76 5.15 -14.38
C VAL A 44 21.38 3.67 -14.63
N PRO A 45 20.93 3.33 -15.85
CA PRO A 45 20.32 2.04 -16.16
C PRO A 45 21.19 0.81 -15.85
N GLN A 46 22.51 0.93 -16.00
CA GLN A 46 23.43 -0.18 -15.74
C GLN A 46 23.50 -0.55 -14.25
N VAL A 47 23.62 0.47 -13.40
CA VAL A 47 23.65 0.32 -11.94
C VAL A 47 22.32 -0.24 -11.45
N PHE A 48 21.21 0.29 -11.98
CA PHE A 48 19.87 -0.17 -11.67
C PHE A 48 19.65 -1.64 -12.07
N LEU A 49 20.01 -2.03 -13.31
CA LEU A 49 19.90 -3.41 -13.76
C LEU A 49 20.75 -4.37 -12.90
N HIS A 50 21.97 -3.97 -12.54
CA HIS A 50 22.82 -4.76 -11.66
C HIS A 50 22.14 -5.01 -10.30
N GLY A 51 21.49 -3.98 -9.74
CA GLY A 51 20.67 -4.13 -8.54
C GLY A 51 19.55 -5.16 -8.73
N ARG A 52 18.86 -5.15 -9.87
CA ARG A 52 17.77 -6.10 -10.20
C ARG A 52 18.20 -7.57 -10.36
N LEU A 53 19.49 -7.89 -10.34
CA LEU A 53 20.00 -9.28 -10.36
C LEU A 53 20.11 -9.92 -8.96
N PHE A 54 19.82 -9.14 -7.92
CA PHE A 54 19.84 -9.60 -6.53
C PHE A 54 18.43 -9.55 -5.93
N THR A 55 18.06 -10.54 -5.14
CA THR A 55 16.77 -10.57 -4.43
C THR A 55 16.72 -9.54 -3.30
N TRP A 56 17.87 -9.16 -2.75
CA TRP A 56 18.00 -8.08 -1.77
C TRP A 56 18.76 -6.89 -2.36
N ILE A 57 18.34 -5.68 -2.01
CA ILE A 57 19.09 -4.45 -2.25
C ILE A 57 19.24 -3.63 -0.98
N SER A 58 20.48 -3.32 -0.62
CA SER A 58 20.81 -2.50 0.55
C SER A 58 20.52 -1.01 0.35
N ASN A 59 20.22 -0.55 -0.87
CA ASN A 59 20.17 0.87 -1.20
C ASN A 59 18.84 1.56 -0.82
N GLU A 60 17.83 0.78 -0.45
CA GLU A 60 16.47 1.23 -0.14
C GLU A 60 16.25 1.27 1.36
N GLY A 61 16.35 2.44 1.99
CA GLY A 61 16.15 2.53 3.42
C GLY A 61 17.15 1.66 4.19
N PHE A 62 16.63 0.78 5.04
CA PHE A 62 17.43 -0.24 5.75
C PHE A 62 17.69 -1.50 4.93
N GLY A 63 17.23 -1.59 3.68
CA GLY A 63 17.27 -2.76 2.82
C GLY A 63 15.86 -3.18 2.40
N LEU A 64 15.74 -3.75 1.20
CA LEU A 64 14.46 -4.16 0.63
C LEU A 64 14.58 -5.49 -0.11
N ASP A 65 13.69 -6.43 0.22
CA ASP A 65 13.44 -7.59 -0.64
C ASP A 65 12.71 -7.17 -1.91
N GLN A 66 13.32 -7.49 -3.04
CA GLN A 66 12.80 -7.24 -4.37
C GLN A 66 12.52 -8.51 -5.15
N THR A 67 12.38 -9.66 -4.48
CA THR A 67 11.97 -10.94 -5.06
C THR A 67 10.73 -10.80 -5.96
N ARG A 68 9.77 -9.95 -5.58
CA ARG A 68 8.55 -9.67 -6.35
C ARG A 68 8.76 -8.85 -7.63
N PHE A 69 9.86 -8.12 -7.72
CA PHE A 69 10.22 -7.28 -8.88
C PHE A 69 11.11 -7.98 -9.89
N MET A 70 11.55 -9.22 -9.64
CA MET A 70 12.47 -9.95 -10.53
C MET A 70 11.94 -10.04 -11.98
N GLY A 71 10.63 -10.12 -12.18
CA GLY A 71 10.04 -10.13 -13.51
C GLY A 71 10.26 -8.87 -14.36
N THR A 72 10.79 -7.79 -13.78
CA THR A 72 11.14 -6.57 -14.53
C THR A 72 12.48 -6.64 -15.25
N ILE A 73 13.31 -7.66 -14.98
CA ILE A 73 14.66 -7.82 -15.56
C ILE A 73 14.67 -7.68 -17.09
N PRO A 74 13.77 -8.33 -17.88
CA PRO A 74 13.78 -8.16 -19.34
C PRO A 74 13.54 -6.70 -19.80
N MET A 75 12.78 -5.93 -19.02
CA MET A 75 12.48 -4.52 -19.32
C MET A 75 13.68 -3.64 -19.04
N HIS A 76 14.28 -3.78 -17.86
CA HIS A 76 15.47 -3.02 -17.49
C HIS A 76 16.71 -3.43 -18.28
N LEU A 77 16.79 -4.68 -18.77
CA LEU A 77 17.82 -5.10 -19.71
C LEU A 77 17.73 -4.29 -21.00
N LEU A 78 16.54 -4.11 -21.56
CA LEU A 78 16.34 -3.28 -22.75
C LEU A 78 16.79 -1.83 -22.53
N GLU A 79 16.53 -1.28 -21.34
CA GLU A 79 16.92 0.08 -20.96
C GLU A 79 18.43 0.23 -20.75
N ALA A 80 19.08 -0.78 -20.18
CA ALA A 80 20.51 -0.78 -19.93
C ALA A 80 21.36 -1.04 -21.18
N LEU A 81 20.84 -1.78 -22.17
CA LEU A 81 21.60 -2.16 -23.38
C LEU A 81 22.27 -0.97 -24.09
N PRO A 82 21.57 0.14 -24.41
CA PRO A 82 22.22 1.30 -25.03
C PRO A 82 23.26 1.94 -24.11
N ALA A 83 22.98 2.03 -22.80
CA ALA A 83 23.94 2.58 -21.85
C ALA A 83 25.22 1.72 -21.80
N MET A 84 25.10 0.38 -21.80
CA MET A 84 26.25 -0.55 -21.83
C MET A 84 27.10 -0.42 -23.10
N LEU A 85 26.53 0.07 -24.20
CA LEU A 85 27.23 0.39 -25.44
C LEU A 85 27.86 1.79 -25.44
N GLY A 86 27.79 2.53 -24.33
CA GLY A 86 28.36 3.87 -24.16
C GLY A 86 27.47 5.01 -24.68
N PHE A 87 26.19 4.75 -24.97
CA PHE A 87 25.26 5.82 -25.34
C PHE A 87 24.79 6.62 -24.11
N SER A 88 24.56 7.92 -24.29
CA SER A 88 23.98 8.79 -23.26
C SER A 88 22.59 8.31 -22.82
N ILE A 89 22.18 8.70 -21.61
CA ILE A 89 20.88 8.35 -21.03
C ILE A 89 19.68 8.79 -21.91
N THR A 90 19.77 9.97 -22.51
CA THR A 90 18.77 10.49 -23.46
C THR A 90 18.61 9.58 -24.68
N VAL A 91 19.72 9.04 -25.20
CA VAL A 91 19.69 8.09 -26.32
C VAL A 91 19.12 6.75 -25.89
N ALA A 92 19.48 6.27 -24.69
CA ALA A 92 18.92 5.05 -24.12
C ALA A 92 17.40 5.12 -23.99
N GLN A 93 16.87 6.21 -23.43
CA GLN A 93 15.43 6.40 -23.26
C GLN A 93 14.68 6.49 -24.60
N ARG A 94 15.23 7.24 -25.57
CA ARG A 94 14.69 7.29 -26.94
C ARG A 94 14.61 5.89 -27.56
N PHE A 95 15.68 5.12 -27.45
CA PHE A 95 15.74 3.76 -27.97
C PHE A 95 14.66 2.87 -27.33
N THR A 96 14.54 2.88 -26.01
CA THR A 96 13.53 2.10 -25.27
C THR A 96 12.12 2.44 -25.71
N TYR A 97 11.77 3.73 -25.80
CA TYR A 97 10.41 4.12 -26.16
C TYR A 97 10.08 3.87 -27.63
N ILE A 98 11.04 4.07 -28.54
CA ILE A 98 10.90 3.68 -29.96
C ILE A 98 10.69 2.16 -30.06
N PHE A 99 11.45 1.37 -29.30
CA PHE A 99 11.31 -0.08 -29.28
C PHE A 99 9.90 -0.49 -28.88
N TRP A 100 9.36 0.02 -27.77
CA TRP A 100 8.03 -0.36 -27.31
C TRP A 100 6.92 0.03 -28.28
N MET A 101 7.00 1.24 -28.83
CA MET A 101 6.04 1.71 -29.82
C MET A 101 6.07 0.86 -31.11
N LEU A 102 7.28 0.47 -31.54
CA LEU A 102 7.47 -0.41 -32.70
C LEU A 102 7.02 -1.83 -32.41
N ALA A 103 7.33 -2.39 -31.23
CA ALA A 103 6.96 -3.75 -30.86
C ALA A 103 5.43 -3.96 -30.86
N MET A 104 4.68 -3.02 -30.26
CA MET A 104 3.21 -3.03 -30.30
C MET A 104 2.66 -2.86 -31.74
N SER A 105 3.28 -1.99 -32.54
CA SER A 105 2.87 -1.77 -33.94
C SER A 105 3.08 -3.01 -34.79
N LEU A 106 4.26 -3.63 -34.66
CA LEU A 106 4.65 -4.82 -35.42
C LEU A 106 3.84 -6.04 -34.99
N SER A 107 3.53 -6.22 -33.70
CA SER A 107 2.73 -7.35 -33.24
C SER A 107 1.34 -7.36 -33.89
N MET A 108 0.66 -6.21 -33.91
CA MET A 108 -0.64 -6.06 -34.57
C MET A 108 -0.54 -6.19 -36.10
N TYR A 109 0.47 -5.57 -36.73
CA TYR A 109 0.70 -5.69 -38.17
C TYR A 109 0.89 -7.15 -38.59
N LEU A 110 1.77 -7.88 -37.88
CA LEU A 110 2.04 -9.30 -38.12
C LEU A 110 0.79 -10.15 -37.94
N PHE A 111 0.01 -9.89 -36.88
CA PHE A 111 -1.25 -10.56 -36.62
C PHE A 111 -2.21 -10.45 -37.82
N VAL A 112 -2.50 -9.23 -38.29
CA VAL A 112 -3.44 -8.99 -39.39
C VAL A 112 -2.94 -9.60 -40.71
N ARG A 113 -1.65 -9.46 -41.01
CA ARG A 113 -1.07 -10.01 -42.26
C ARG A 113 -1.05 -11.54 -42.28
N ARG A 114 -0.76 -12.19 -41.15
CA ARG A 114 -0.67 -13.66 -41.08
C ARG A 114 -2.02 -14.35 -41.01
N THR A 115 -2.97 -13.76 -40.31
CA THR A 115 -4.36 -14.25 -40.26
C THR A 115 -5.04 -14.18 -41.64
N GLY A 116 -4.59 -13.24 -42.49
CA GLY A 116 -5.13 -13.01 -43.82
C GLY A 116 -6.38 -12.13 -43.80
N LEU A 117 -6.62 -11.42 -42.70
CA LEU A 117 -7.77 -10.53 -42.52
C LEU A 117 -7.72 -9.29 -43.42
N GLY A 118 -6.54 -8.95 -43.96
CA GLY A 118 -6.43 -7.83 -44.89
C GLY A 118 -5.09 -7.72 -45.61
N ASN A 119 -5.02 -6.76 -46.52
CA ASN A 119 -3.81 -6.37 -47.23
C ASN A 119 -2.90 -5.51 -46.33
N TRP A 120 -1.82 -4.95 -46.88
CA TRP A 120 -0.90 -4.09 -46.15
C TRP A 120 -1.58 -2.80 -45.61
N VAL A 121 -2.60 -2.28 -46.31
CA VAL A 121 -3.37 -1.10 -45.89
C VAL A 121 -4.13 -1.40 -44.60
N VAL A 122 -4.92 -2.47 -44.59
CA VAL A 122 -5.69 -2.91 -43.42
C VAL A 122 -4.77 -3.14 -42.22
N ALA A 123 -3.65 -3.82 -42.42
CA ALA A 123 -2.69 -4.10 -41.35
C ALA A 123 -2.01 -2.84 -40.81
N THR A 124 -1.67 -1.88 -41.67
CA THR A 124 -1.07 -0.60 -41.26
C THR A 124 -2.07 0.23 -40.46
N ILE A 125 -3.30 0.38 -40.95
CA ILE A 125 -4.35 1.15 -40.25
C ILE A 125 -4.69 0.53 -38.91
N ALA A 126 -4.86 -0.79 -38.86
CA ALA A 126 -5.12 -1.50 -37.60
C ALA A 126 -3.97 -1.34 -36.60
N ALA A 127 -2.71 -1.46 -37.04
CA ALA A 127 -1.55 -1.25 -36.17
C ALA A 127 -1.47 0.19 -35.63
N VAL A 128 -1.75 1.19 -36.47
CA VAL A 128 -1.75 2.61 -36.04
C VAL A 128 -2.86 2.89 -35.03
N LEU A 129 -4.10 2.45 -35.28
CA LEU A 129 -5.21 2.62 -34.31
C LEU A 129 -4.94 1.87 -32.98
N TYR A 130 -4.22 0.75 -33.05
CA TYR A 130 -3.85 -0.02 -31.88
C TYR A 130 -2.79 0.69 -31.02
N VAL A 131 -1.84 1.41 -31.61
CA VAL A 131 -0.78 2.11 -30.85
C VAL A 131 -1.11 3.58 -30.56
N ILE A 132 -1.89 4.24 -31.41
CA ILE A 132 -2.32 5.63 -31.25
C ILE A 132 -3.78 5.64 -30.80
N ASN A 133 -3.98 5.51 -29.48
CA ASN A 133 -5.28 5.62 -28.83
C ASN A 133 -5.15 6.12 -27.38
N PHE A 134 -6.27 6.51 -26.77
CA PHE A 134 -6.29 7.09 -25.42
C PHE A 134 -5.87 6.12 -24.29
N TYR A 135 -6.04 4.81 -24.47
CA TYR A 135 -5.58 3.84 -23.48
C TYR A 135 -4.05 3.76 -23.41
N ILE A 136 -3.39 3.68 -24.57
CA ILE A 136 -1.93 3.70 -24.64
C ILE A 136 -1.37 5.10 -24.39
N LEU A 137 -2.10 6.16 -24.72
CA LEU A 137 -1.72 7.53 -24.36
C LEU A 137 -1.55 7.68 -22.84
N GLN A 138 -2.51 7.18 -22.06
CA GLN A 138 -2.42 7.19 -20.60
C GLN A 138 -1.20 6.41 -20.10
N ALA A 139 -0.85 5.30 -20.75
CA ALA A 139 0.35 4.53 -20.42
C ALA A 139 1.65 5.31 -20.68
N TRP A 140 1.69 6.15 -21.72
CA TRP A 140 2.85 6.98 -22.04
C TRP A 140 3.06 8.13 -21.06
N PHE A 141 1.98 8.66 -20.45
CA PHE A 141 2.06 9.73 -19.46
C PHE A 141 3.06 9.43 -18.32
N ILE A 142 3.07 8.18 -17.86
CA ILE A 142 3.98 7.65 -16.82
C ILE A 142 4.95 6.56 -17.35
N ALA A 143 5.05 6.41 -18.68
CA ALA A 143 5.85 5.37 -19.33
C ALA A 143 5.72 3.96 -18.70
N GLU A 144 4.49 3.47 -18.51
CA GLU A 144 4.21 2.18 -17.86
C GLU A 144 4.63 0.99 -18.75
N VAL A 145 5.93 0.64 -18.73
CA VAL A 145 6.53 -0.37 -19.61
C VAL A 145 5.86 -1.75 -19.49
N ALA A 146 5.45 -2.10 -18.27
CA ALA A 146 4.68 -3.32 -17.98
C ALA A 146 3.43 -3.44 -18.87
N LYS A 147 2.71 -2.34 -19.07
CA LYS A 147 1.52 -2.27 -19.92
C LYS A 147 1.86 -2.41 -21.39
N PHE A 148 2.93 -1.76 -21.89
CA PHE A 148 3.39 -1.93 -23.28
C PHE A 148 3.78 -3.38 -23.60
N SER A 149 4.41 -4.05 -22.64
CA SER A 149 4.74 -5.47 -22.72
C SER A 149 3.48 -6.34 -22.87
N ALA A 150 2.51 -6.23 -21.96
CA ALA A 150 1.26 -7.01 -22.03
C ALA A 150 0.50 -6.75 -23.34
N TYR A 151 0.47 -5.48 -23.77
CA TYR A 151 -0.18 -5.04 -25.01
C TYR A 151 0.52 -5.59 -26.26
N THR A 152 1.85 -5.71 -26.24
CA THR A 152 2.62 -6.35 -27.32
C THR A 152 2.36 -7.87 -27.39
N ALA A 153 2.26 -8.53 -26.25
CA ALA A 153 2.04 -9.98 -26.16
C ALA A 153 0.68 -10.41 -26.73
N LEU A 154 -0.37 -9.59 -26.56
CA LEU A 154 -1.75 -9.94 -26.91
C LEU A 154 -1.92 -10.35 -28.38
N PRO A 155 -1.55 -9.54 -29.40
CA PRO A 155 -1.66 -9.97 -30.79
C PRO A 155 -0.80 -11.19 -31.14
N LEU A 156 0.40 -11.32 -30.53
CA LEU A 156 1.33 -12.42 -30.81
C LEU A 156 0.80 -13.76 -30.28
N LEU A 157 0.30 -13.81 -29.05
CA LEU A 157 -0.27 -15.03 -28.49
C LEU A 157 -1.52 -15.46 -29.27
N LEU A 158 -2.42 -14.51 -29.58
CA LEU A 158 -3.61 -14.85 -30.37
C LEU A 158 -3.24 -15.36 -31.77
N LEU A 159 -2.17 -14.83 -32.38
CA LEU A 159 -1.66 -15.34 -33.66
C LEU A 159 -1.26 -16.81 -33.55
N VAL A 160 -0.55 -17.20 -32.49
CA VAL A 160 -0.14 -18.59 -32.26
C VAL A 160 -1.35 -19.50 -32.10
N PHE A 161 -2.34 -19.10 -31.27
CA PHE A 161 -3.59 -19.83 -31.12
C PHE A 161 -4.32 -20.01 -32.46
N TYR A 162 -4.34 -18.96 -33.29
CA TYR A 162 -4.95 -19.02 -34.62
C TYR A 162 -4.19 -19.94 -35.59
N GLU A 163 -2.86 -19.95 -35.58
CA GLU A 163 -2.07 -20.80 -36.46
C GLU A 163 -2.11 -22.29 -36.04
N VAL A 164 -2.27 -22.58 -34.73
CA VAL A 164 -2.55 -23.93 -34.22
C VAL A 164 -3.98 -24.38 -34.60
N TYR A 165 -4.97 -23.48 -34.48
CA TYR A 165 -6.34 -23.73 -34.97
C TYR A 165 -6.35 -24.13 -36.45
N ARG A 166 -5.58 -23.41 -37.28
CA ARG A 166 -5.41 -23.71 -38.71
C ARG A 166 -4.50 -24.90 -39.02
N LYS A 167 -3.98 -25.59 -38.00
CA LYS A 167 -3.06 -26.73 -38.11
C LYS A 167 -1.76 -26.42 -38.86
N ARG A 168 -1.38 -25.14 -38.94
CA ARG A 168 -0.11 -24.70 -39.55
C ARG A 168 1.05 -24.72 -38.56
N LEU A 169 0.74 -24.60 -37.28
CA LEU A 169 1.65 -24.88 -36.18
C LEU A 169 1.20 -26.13 -35.42
N SER A 170 2.16 -26.95 -35.00
CA SER A 170 1.92 -28.03 -34.04
C SER A 170 1.78 -27.48 -32.63
N ILE A 171 1.03 -28.17 -31.77
CA ILE A 171 0.78 -27.76 -30.38
C ILE A 171 2.10 -27.45 -29.65
N LEU A 172 3.09 -28.35 -29.69
CA LEU A 172 4.40 -28.13 -29.06
C LEU A 172 5.09 -26.84 -29.52
N THR A 173 5.10 -26.56 -30.83
CA THR A 173 5.74 -25.36 -31.36
C THR A 173 4.94 -24.11 -30.98
N GLY A 174 3.62 -24.20 -30.93
CA GLY A 174 2.77 -23.14 -30.42
C GLY A 174 3.05 -22.84 -28.95
N SER A 175 3.10 -23.88 -28.11
CA SER A 175 3.41 -23.74 -26.68
C SER A 175 4.80 -23.14 -26.45
N LEU A 176 5.82 -23.57 -27.19
CA LEU A 176 7.19 -23.03 -27.10
C LEU A 176 7.23 -21.54 -27.48
N LEU A 177 6.55 -21.17 -28.58
CA LEU A 177 6.44 -19.78 -29.00
C LEU A 177 5.70 -18.93 -27.96
N ASN A 178 4.60 -19.44 -27.40
CA ASN A 178 3.87 -18.73 -26.36
C ASN A 178 4.72 -18.54 -25.08
N GLY A 179 5.47 -19.57 -24.67
CA GLY A 179 6.40 -19.48 -23.55
C GLY A 179 7.48 -18.42 -23.78
N LEU A 180 8.07 -18.35 -24.98
CA LEU A 180 9.05 -17.31 -25.33
C LEU A 180 8.44 -15.91 -25.41
N ILE A 181 7.23 -15.77 -25.96
CA ILE A 181 6.50 -14.50 -25.98
C ILE A 181 6.27 -14.01 -24.55
N LEU A 182 5.79 -14.88 -23.66
CA LEU A 182 5.54 -14.57 -22.25
C LEU A 182 6.81 -14.43 -21.41
N PHE A 183 7.97 -14.86 -21.89
CA PHE A 183 9.27 -14.61 -21.26
C PHE A 183 9.76 -13.19 -21.57
N ILE A 184 9.71 -12.80 -22.85
CA ILE A 184 10.16 -11.48 -23.31
C ILE A 184 9.17 -10.39 -22.90
N PHE A 185 7.88 -10.66 -23.10
CA PHE A 185 6.80 -9.71 -22.86
C PHE A 185 5.99 -10.11 -21.62
N ASN A 186 6.69 -10.33 -20.51
CA ASN A 186 6.13 -10.88 -19.27
C ASN A 186 5.31 -9.89 -18.42
N ALA A 187 5.12 -8.64 -18.87
CA ALA A 187 4.36 -7.58 -18.20
C ALA A 187 4.93 -7.13 -16.84
N GLY A 188 6.21 -7.38 -16.56
CA GLY A 188 6.86 -6.93 -15.32
C GLY A 188 6.73 -7.94 -14.18
N GLY A 189 6.33 -9.18 -14.49
CA GLY A 189 6.22 -10.28 -13.55
C GLY A 189 4.95 -10.27 -12.72
N LEU A 190 5.08 -10.51 -11.42
CA LEU A 190 3.95 -10.76 -10.53
C LEU A 190 3.00 -9.56 -10.42
N PHE A 191 3.54 -8.36 -10.20
CA PHE A 191 2.74 -7.11 -10.18
C PHE A 191 2.09 -6.81 -11.54
N GLY A 192 2.65 -7.39 -12.61
CA GLY A 192 2.16 -7.31 -13.98
C GLY A 192 0.95 -8.19 -14.28
N ILE A 193 0.67 -9.22 -13.47
CA ILE A 193 -0.40 -10.20 -13.76
C ILE A 193 -1.75 -9.55 -14.05
N PRO A 194 -2.22 -8.54 -13.29
CA PRO A 194 -3.47 -7.85 -13.59
C PRO A 194 -3.52 -7.21 -14.98
N LEU A 195 -2.38 -6.82 -15.57
CA LEU A 195 -2.32 -6.22 -16.91
C LEU A 195 -2.64 -7.22 -18.02
N TYR A 196 -2.62 -8.52 -17.74
CA TYR A 196 -3.07 -9.55 -18.69
C TYR A 196 -4.58 -9.70 -18.79
N GLY A 197 -5.40 -8.92 -18.06
CA GLY A 197 -6.86 -9.04 -18.09
C GLY A 197 -7.44 -9.05 -19.52
N GLY A 198 -7.00 -8.11 -20.36
CA GLY A 198 -7.45 -8.04 -21.76
C GLY A 198 -6.91 -9.17 -22.64
N LEU A 199 -5.69 -9.63 -22.37
CA LEU A 199 -5.08 -10.77 -23.07
C LEU A 199 -5.83 -12.08 -22.73
N ILE A 200 -6.07 -12.34 -21.45
CA ILE A 200 -6.81 -13.50 -20.96
C ILE A 200 -8.22 -13.51 -21.55
N THR A 201 -8.92 -12.38 -21.50
CA THR A 201 -10.25 -12.22 -22.11
C THR A 201 -10.22 -12.56 -23.60
N THR A 202 -9.23 -12.04 -24.33
CA THR A 202 -9.07 -12.29 -25.77
C THR A 202 -8.87 -13.76 -26.11
N ILE A 203 -8.04 -14.46 -25.34
CA ILE A 203 -7.78 -15.90 -25.54
C ILE A 203 -8.99 -16.75 -25.12
N VAL A 204 -9.59 -16.48 -23.96
CA VAL A 204 -10.76 -17.22 -23.46
C VAL A 204 -11.92 -17.12 -24.45
N VAL A 205 -12.26 -15.92 -24.90
CA VAL A 205 -13.34 -15.72 -25.89
C VAL A 205 -12.99 -16.41 -27.21
N PHE A 206 -11.73 -16.38 -27.65
CA PHE A 206 -11.30 -17.07 -28.87
C PHE A 206 -11.50 -18.59 -28.77
N VAL A 207 -11.03 -19.18 -27.66
CA VAL A 207 -11.13 -20.62 -27.43
C VAL A 207 -12.59 -21.05 -27.35
N LEU A 208 -13.43 -20.35 -26.58
CA LEU A 208 -14.85 -20.65 -26.46
C LEU A 208 -15.57 -20.53 -27.81
N PHE A 209 -15.35 -19.43 -28.54
CA PHE A 209 -16.02 -19.17 -29.81
C PHE A 209 -15.67 -20.22 -30.87
N PHE A 210 -14.38 -20.49 -31.10
CA PHE A 210 -13.95 -21.43 -32.14
C PHE A 210 -14.18 -22.91 -31.74
N SER A 211 -14.15 -23.23 -30.45
CA SER A 211 -14.56 -24.57 -29.97
C SER A 211 -16.04 -24.81 -30.21
N LEU A 212 -16.90 -23.84 -29.86
CA LEU A 212 -18.34 -23.94 -30.10
C LEU A 212 -18.65 -24.02 -31.60
N HIS A 213 -18.02 -23.16 -32.41
CA HIS A 213 -18.21 -23.16 -33.87
C HIS A 213 -17.87 -24.51 -34.53
N ASP A 214 -16.80 -25.19 -34.09
CA ASP A 214 -16.42 -26.50 -34.64
C ASP A 214 -17.21 -27.66 -33.99
N CYS A 215 -17.62 -27.51 -32.72
CA CYS A 215 -18.52 -28.46 -32.04
C CYS A 215 -19.88 -28.51 -32.73
N LEU A 216 -20.41 -27.36 -33.15
CA LEU A 216 -21.64 -27.27 -33.95
C LEU A 216 -21.49 -27.93 -35.34
N LYS A 217 -20.27 -28.22 -35.78
CA LYS A 217 -19.97 -29.01 -36.99
C LYS A 217 -19.62 -30.47 -36.69
N GLY A 218 -19.81 -30.92 -35.44
CA GLY A 218 -19.59 -32.30 -35.01
C GLY A 218 -18.15 -32.65 -34.63
N SER A 219 -17.26 -31.68 -34.39
CA SER A 219 -15.87 -31.98 -34.00
C SER A 219 -15.45 -31.35 -32.67
N LEU A 220 -15.07 -32.19 -31.70
CA LEU A 220 -14.45 -31.78 -30.44
C LEU A 220 -12.91 -31.66 -30.53
N SER A 221 -12.31 -31.98 -31.69
CA SER A 221 -10.85 -31.98 -31.86
C SER A 221 -10.24 -30.61 -31.60
N THR A 222 -10.93 -29.53 -31.98
CA THR A 222 -10.47 -28.15 -31.76
C THR A 222 -10.43 -27.79 -30.29
N ALA A 223 -11.48 -28.13 -29.53
CA ALA A 223 -11.53 -27.90 -28.08
C ALA A 223 -10.38 -28.63 -27.36
N PHE A 224 -10.15 -29.90 -27.72
CA PHE A 224 -9.04 -30.69 -27.17
C PHE A 224 -7.66 -30.11 -27.55
N ARG A 225 -7.47 -29.67 -28.80
CA ARG A 225 -6.23 -28.99 -29.22
C ARG A 225 -5.97 -27.70 -28.45
N PHE A 226 -7.02 -26.90 -28.21
CA PHE A 226 -6.88 -25.70 -27.39
C PHE A 226 -6.58 -26.02 -25.94
N LEU A 227 -7.22 -27.02 -25.35
CA LEU A 227 -6.91 -27.47 -24.00
C LEU A 227 -5.42 -27.87 -23.88
N LEU A 228 -4.93 -28.70 -24.81
CA LEU A 228 -3.52 -29.08 -24.84
C LEU A 228 -2.57 -27.90 -25.08
N LEU A 229 -2.96 -26.94 -25.92
CA LEU A 229 -2.18 -25.72 -26.14
C LEU A 229 -2.15 -24.84 -24.90
N ILE A 230 -3.26 -24.69 -24.17
CA ILE A 230 -3.34 -23.93 -22.93
C ILE A 230 -2.47 -24.61 -21.87
N LEU A 231 -2.63 -25.91 -21.64
CA LEU A 231 -1.82 -26.66 -20.69
C LEU A 231 -0.32 -26.58 -21.03
N GLY A 232 0.02 -26.79 -22.30
CA GLY A 232 1.40 -26.65 -22.76
C GLY A 232 1.92 -25.22 -22.63
N THR A 233 1.11 -24.21 -22.92
CA THR A 233 1.49 -22.80 -22.74
C THR A 233 1.74 -22.48 -21.28
N LEU A 234 0.88 -22.93 -20.36
CA LEU A 234 1.03 -22.72 -18.92
C LEU A 234 2.32 -23.35 -18.41
N ILE A 235 2.55 -24.64 -18.70
CA ILE A 235 3.75 -25.36 -18.26
C ILE A 235 5.01 -24.67 -18.80
N LEU A 236 5.04 -24.36 -20.10
CA LEU A 236 6.23 -23.78 -20.73
C LEU A 236 6.45 -22.31 -20.35
N ALA A 237 5.39 -21.54 -20.12
CA ALA A 237 5.50 -20.17 -19.61
C ALA A 237 6.03 -20.15 -18.16
N VAL A 238 5.62 -21.12 -17.33
CA VAL A 238 6.15 -21.30 -15.97
C VAL A 238 7.63 -21.66 -16.02
N LEU A 239 8.06 -22.59 -16.88
CA LEU A 239 9.48 -22.92 -17.04
C LEU A 239 10.30 -21.73 -17.55
N ALA A 240 9.77 -21.00 -18.54
CA ALA A 240 10.43 -19.82 -19.09
C ALA A 240 10.56 -18.69 -18.06
N ASN A 241 9.61 -18.56 -17.13
CA ASN A 241 9.59 -17.53 -16.11
C ASN A 241 9.89 -18.06 -14.70
N MET A 242 10.49 -19.23 -14.58
CA MET A 242 10.79 -19.86 -13.29
C MET A 242 11.68 -18.96 -12.42
N TYR A 243 12.58 -18.18 -13.05
CA TYR A 243 13.45 -17.21 -12.41
C TYR A 243 12.72 -16.21 -11.49
N MET A 244 11.49 -15.81 -11.85
CA MET A 244 10.67 -14.89 -11.04
C MET A 244 9.60 -15.61 -10.23
N LEU A 245 9.13 -16.78 -10.68
CA LEU A 245 8.02 -17.48 -10.03
C LEU A 245 8.48 -18.31 -8.82
N LEU A 246 9.64 -18.98 -8.91
CA LEU A 246 10.10 -19.87 -7.85
C LEU A 246 10.46 -19.14 -6.55
N PRO A 247 11.17 -17.99 -6.57
CA PRO A 247 11.48 -17.26 -5.35
C PRO A 247 10.22 -16.80 -4.60
N VAL A 248 9.24 -16.25 -5.33
CA VAL A 248 8.00 -15.68 -4.77
C VAL A 248 7.00 -16.75 -4.32
N PHE A 249 7.03 -17.97 -4.88
CA PHE A 249 6.03 -19.00 -4.60
C PHE A 249 5.87 -19.29 -3.10
N PHE A 250 6.93 -19.14 -2.31
CA PHE A 250 6.93 -19.39 -0.87
C PHE A 250 6.37 -18.23 -0.04
N GLU A 251 6.32 -17.00 -0.58
CA GLU A 251 5.78 -15.81 0.09
C GLU A 251 4.30 -15.56 -0.22
N LEU A 252 3.82 -16.05 -1.37
CA LEU A 252 2.57 -15.58 -1.97
C LEU A 252 1.32 -15.85 -1.12
N SER A 253 1.29 -16.95 -0.35
CA SER A 253 0.12 -17.34 0.44
C SER A 253 -0.14 -16.40 1.62
N LYS A 254 0.92 -15.90 2.29
CA LYS A 254 0.80 -14.92 3.38
C LYS A 254 0.45 -13.54 2.83
N ALA A 255 1.17 -13.08 1.81
CA ALA A 255 1.01 -11.76 1.23
C ALA A 255 -0.39 -11.47 0.65
N VAL A 256 -1.07 -12.48 0.08
CA VAL A 256 -2.42 -12.29 -0.48
C VAL A 256 -3.48 -12.13 0.61
N ILE A 257 -3.34 -12.80 1.75
CA ILE A 257 -4.30 -12.72 2.86
C ILE A 257 -4.18 -11.34 3.52
N ASP A 258 -2.97 -10.93 3.86
CA ASP A 258 -2.70 -9.65 4.51
C ASP A 258 -3.03 -8.47 3.59
N GLY A 259 -2.74 -8.60 2.29
CA GLY A 259 -3.03 -7.58 1.28
C GLY A 259 -4.53 -7.38 1.01
N VAL A 260 -5.36 -8.41 1.19
CA VAL A 260 -6.82 -8.29 1.07
C VAL A 260 -7.43 -7.77 2.37
N ALA A 261 -6.92 -8.19 3.53
CA ALA A 261 -7.39 -7.74 4.84
C ALA A 261 -7.13 -6.24 5.06
N SER A 262 -5.93 -5.75 4.71
CA SER A 262 -5.52 -4.35 4.87
C SER A 262 -6.34 -3.33 4.06
N VAL A 263 -7.08 -3.77 3.05
CA VAL A 263 -7.91 -2.89 2.18
C VAL A 263 -9.41 -3.08 2.41
N GLY A 264 -9.82 -3.51 3.61
CA GLY A 264 -11.22 -3.71 3.97
C GLY A 264 -11.85 -4.96 3.36
N GLY A 265 -11.03 -5.95 2.98
CA GLY A 265 -11.50 -7.21 2.41
C GLY A 265 -12.05 -7.08 0.99
N VAL A 266 -12.84 -8.08 0.59
CA VAL A 266 -13.41 -8.17 -0.76
C VAL A 266 -14.35 -7.00 -1.07
N GLU A 267 -15.10 -6.50 -0.10
CA GLU A 267 -16.03 -5.38 -0.33
C GLU A 267 -15.29 -4.05 -0.51
N GLY A 268 -14.23 -3.76 0.26
CA GLY A 268 -13.40 -2.57 0.03
C GLY A 268 -12.76 -2.55 -1.36
N LEU A 269 -12.34 -3.71 -1.89
CA LEU A 269 -11.88 -3.84 -3.28
C LEU A 269 -12.97 -3.58 -4.32
N ILE A 270 -14.21 -3.97 -4.03
CA ILE A 270 -15.37 -3.72 -4.91
C ILE A 270 -15.74 -2.23 -4.89
N GLU A 271 -15.65 -1.57 -3.73
CA GLU A 271 -15.86 -0.13 -3.59
C GLU A 271 -14.82 0.66 -4.37
N TRP A 272 -13.54 0.29 -4.27
CA TRP A 272 -12.48 0.85 -5.10
C TRP A 272 -12.78 0.68 -6.60
N ALA A 273 -13.21 -0.51 -7.03
CA ALA A 273 -13.65 -0.72 -8.40
C ALA A 273 -14.87 0.15 -8.76
N GLY A 274 -15.74 0.46 -7.79
CA GLY A 274 -16.81 1.47 -7.85
C GLY A 274 -16.31 2.84 -8.24
N VAL A 275 -15.35 3.37 -7.47
CA VAL A 275 -14.75 4.69 -7.68
C VAL A 275 -14.13 4.79 -9.08
N ILE A 276 -13.31 3.81 -9.45
CA ILE A 276 -12.63 3.81 -10.76
C ILE A 276 -13.61 3.66 -11.94
N SER A 277 -14.74 3.00 -11.73
CA SER A 277 -15.75 2.81 -12.78
C SER A 277 -16.75 3.96 -12.89
N LYS A 278 -16.66 5.01 -12.05
CA LYS A 278 -17.61 6.13 -12.03
C LYS A 278 -17.76 6.79 -13.41
N ASN A 279 -16.64 6.95 -14.12
CA ASN A 279 -16.60 7.66 -15.41
C ASN A 279 -16.52 6.72 -16.63
N THR A 280 -16.60 5.40 -16.44
CA THR A 280 -16.58 4.39 -17.51
C THR A 280 -17.99 4.06 -18.02
N SER A 281 -18.82 5.10 -18.18
CA SER A 281 -20.17 4.94 -18.73
C SER A 281 -20.13 4.39 -20.15
N TYR A 282 -21.21 3.72 -20.56
CA TYR A 282 -21.32 3.13 -21.91
C TYR A 282 -21.15 4.20 -23.00
N ASN A 283 -21.62 5.43 -22.77
CA ASN A 283 -21.42 6.56 -23.68
C ASN A 283 -19.94 6.92 -23.81
N ASN A 284 -19.21 7.00 -22.70
CA ASN A 284 -17.78 7.31 -22.70
C ASN A 284 -16.96 6.19 -23.34
N LEU A 285 -17.35 4.92 -23.12
CA LEU A 285 -16.70 3.78 -23.76
C LEU A 285 -16.94 3.73 -25.27
N PHE A 286 -18.12 4.13 -25.78
CA PHE A 286 -18.35 4.24 -27.23
C PHE A 286 -17.46 5.30 -27.90
N ARG A 287 -17.10 6.34 -27.13
CA ARG A 287 -16.13 7.37 -27.52
C ARG A 287 -14.67 6.92 -27.35
N LEU A 288 -14.45 5.71 -26.80
CA LEU A 288 -13.16 5.16 -26.40
C LEU A 288 -12.43 6.02 -25.34
N GLN A 289 -13.19 6.71 -24.47
CA GLN A 289 -12.71 7.69 -23.48
C GLN A 289 -13.08 7.27 -22.04
N GLY A 290 -12.62 6.11 -21.60
CA GLY A 290 -12.92 5.57 -20.26
C GLY A 290 -11.85 5.83 -19.19
N VAL A 291 -10.86 6.70 -19.47
CA VAL A 291 -9.82 7.07 -18.48
C VAL A 291 -10.47 7.94 -17.40
N SER A 292 -10.46 7.49 -16.13
CA SER A 292 -11.12 8.20 -15.03
C SER A 292 -10.49 9.57 -14.74
N GLU A 293 -9.15 9.64 -14.81
CA GLU A 293 -8.35 10.85 -14.56
C GLU A 293 -8.79 12.07 -15.38
N TRP A 294 -9.37 11.86 -16.58
CA TRP A 294 -9.85 12.97 -17.42
C TRP A 294 -11.03 13.73 -16.83
N TYR A 295 -11.82 13.05 -16.00
CA TYR A 295 -13.04 13.60 -15.41
C TYR A 295 -12.81 14.02 -13.97
N ASP A 296 -11.87 13.38 -13.28
CA ASP A 296 -11.57 13.65 -11.87
C ASP A 296 -10.51 14.77 -11.70
N ASN A 297 -9.68 15.04 -12.73
CA ASN A 297 -8.70 16.12 -12.72
C ASN A 297 -9.03 17.19 -13.78
N ALA A 298 -9.62 18.31 -13.35
CA ALA A 298 -9.95 19.44 -14.22
C ALA A 298 -8.72 20.11 -14.88
N GLN A 299 -7.53 19.94 -14.30
CA GLN A 299 -6.27 20.51 -14.81
C GLN A 299 -5.57 19.60 -15.83
N HIS A 300 -6.14 18.43 -16.13
CA HIS A 300 -5.51 17.49 -17.06
C HIS A 300 -5.36 18.10 -18.47
N SER A 301 -4.12 18.25 -18.93
CA SER A 301 -3.68 19.12 -20.04
C SER A 301 -4.44 19.04 -21.37
N TYR A 302 -5.10 17.91 -21.66
CA TYR A 302 -5.86 17.71 -22.90
C TYR A 302 -7.28 17.19 -22.68
N ALA A 303 -7.71 16.90 -21.45
CA ALA A 303 -9.03 16.35 -21.20
C ALA A 303 -10.14 17.33 -21.61
N SER A 304 -9.99 18.60 -21.24
CA SER A 304 -10.94 19.68 -21.58
C SER A 304 -11.18 19.81 -23.08
N ASN A 305 -10.15 19.64 -23.91
CA ASN A 305 -10.29 19.69 -25.37
C ASN A 305 -11.31 18.65 -25.86
N TYR A 306 -11.23 17.40 -25.40
CA TYR A 306 -12.13 16.32 -25.83
C TYR A 306 -13.50 16.35 -25.13
N LEU A 307 -13.59 16.95 -23.95
CA LEU A 307 -14.82 17.00 -23.15
C LEU A 307 -15.67 18.23 -23.46
N MET A 308 -15.07 19.34 -23.90
CA MET A 308 -15.75 20.62 -24.08
C MET A 308 -15.82 21.10 -25.53
N THR A 309 -14.93 20.64 -26.43
CA THR A 309 -14.92 21.13 -27.82
C THR A 309 -15.95 20.36 -28.68
N PRO A 310 -16.99 21.02 -29.23
CA PRO A 310 -18.07 20.34 -29.95
C PRO A 310 -17.59 19.48 -31.13
N VAL A 311 -16.61 19.96 -31.89
CA VAL A 311 -16.06 19.23 -33.05
C VAL A 311 -15.35 17.94 -32.60
N LEU A 312 -14.58 17.97 -31.51
CA LEU A 312 -13.90 16.79 -30.98
C LEU A 312 -14.88 15.81 -30.34
N ILE A 313 -15.93 16.32 -29.69
CA ILE A 313 -17.03 15.49 -29.17
C ILE A 313 -17.73 14.76 -30.33
N LEU A 314 -18.11 15.47 -31.40
CA LEU A 314 -18.71 14.85 -32.58
C LEU A 314 -17.76 13.82 -33.24
N ALA A 315 -16.48 14.17 -33.40
CA ALA A 315 -15.47 13.26 -33.94
C ALA A 315 -15.28 12.00 -33.08
N SER A 316 -15.47 12.09 -31.77
CA SER A 316 -15.34 10.95 -30.86
C SER A 316 -16.38 9.84 -31.07
N PHE A 317 -17.47 10.10 -31.81
CA PHE A 317 -18.45 9.08 -32.20
C PHE A 317 -18.14 8.39 -33.54
N VAL A 318 -17.11 8.83 -34.27
CA VAL A 318 -16.66 8.17 -35.51
C VAL A 318 -16.29 6.70 -35.28
N PRO A 319 -15.60 6.29 -34.20
CA PRO A 319 -15.38 4.88 -33.85
C PRO A 319 -16.67 4.04 -33.84
N LEU A 320 -17.75 4.56 -33.25
CA LEU A 320 -19.04 3.86 -33.22
C LEU A 320 -19.62 3.67 -34.64
N VAL A 321 -19.54 4.69 -35.48
CA VAL A 321 -19.99 4.59 -36.89
C VAL A 321 -19.16 3.54 -37.64
N ILE A 322 -17.83 3.56 -37.49
CA ILE A 322 -16.92 2.58 -38.10
C ILE A 322 -17.22 1.15 -37.63
N LEU A 323 -17.63 0.97 -36.38
CA LEU A 323 -17.99 -0.33 -35.82
C LEU A 323 -19.27 -0.89 -36.43
N ILE A 324 -20.27 -0.04 -36.72
CA ILE A 324 -21.58 -0.46 -37.25
C ILE A 324 -21.53 -0.71 -38.77
N LEU A 325 -20.78 0.11 -39.51
CA LEU A 325 -20.75 0.07 -40.98
C LEU A 325 -20.50 -1.32 -41.61
N PRO A 326 -19.57 -2.16 -41.12
CA PRO A 326 -19.34 -3.50 -41.68
C PRO A 326 -20.54 -4.44 -41.57
N LEU A 327 -21.41 -4.27 -40.57
CA LEU A 327 -22.62 -5.07 -40.42
C LEU A 327 -23.60 -4.78 -41.56
N TYR A 328 -23.63 -3.53 -42.04
CA TYR A 328 -24.46 -3.11 -43.18
C TYR A 328 -23.88 -3.56 -44.52
N THR A 329 -22.56 -3.43 -44.70
CA THR A 329 -21.86 -3.82 -45.95
C THR A 329 -21.48 -5.30 -46.00
N TRP A 330 -21.94 -6.10 -45.04
CA TRP A 330 -21.54 -7.49 -44.84
C TRP A 330 -21.79 -8.40 -46.05
N LYS A 331 -22.89 -8.17 -46.78
CA LYS A 331 -23.31 -9.03 -47.91
C LYS A 331 -22.45 -8.85 -49.17
N THR A 332 -21.92 -7.65 -49.39
CA THR A 332 -21.18 -7.30 -50.62
C THR A 332 -19.69 -7.56 -50.52
N TRP A 333 -19.19 -7.96 -49.35
CA TRP A 333 -17.76 -7.96 -49.09
C TRP A 333 -17.12 -9.36 -49.05
N SER A 334 -16.19 -9.59 -49.98
CA SER A 334 -15.54 -10.90 -50.17
C SER A 334 -14.65 -11.33 -49.00
N ILE A 335 -13.96 -10.40 -48.33
CA ILE A 335 -13.09 -10.69 -47.18
C ILE A 335 -13.93 -11.11 -45.97
N ALA A 336 -14.98 -10.34 -45.65
CA ALA A 336 -15.93 -10.70 -44.59
C ALA A 336 -16.62 -12.04 -44.89
N LYS A 337 -16.90 -12.36 -46.15
CA LYS A 337 -17.46 -13.67 -46.54
C LYS A 337 -16.48 -14.82 -46.29
N LYS A 338 -15.19 -14.64 -46.63
CA LYS A 338 -14.15 -15.66 -46.46
C LYS A 338 -13.75 -15.88 -44.99
N HIS A 339 -13.72 -14.81 -44.20
CA HIS A 339 -13.27 -14.82 -42.79
C HIS A 339 -14.40 -14.56 -41.79
N ARG A 340 -15.65 -14.85 -42.18
CA ARG A 340 -16.87 -14.57 -41.40
C ARG A 340 -16.80 -14.97 -39.92
N PRO A 341 -16.41 -16.21 -39.55
CA PRO A 341 -16.35 -16.60 -38.15
C PRO A 341 -15.40 -15.71 -37.33
N PHE A 342 -14.28 -15.32 -37.94
CA PHE A 342 -13.28 -14.49 -37.27
C PHE A 342 -13.78 -13.06 -37.04
N VAL A 343 -14.46 -12.47 -38.02
CA VAL A 343 -15.04 -11.12 -37.86
C VAL A 343 -16.14 -11.13 -36.79
N LEU A 344 -16.98 -12.17 -36.75
CA LEU A 344 -17.99 -12.33 -35.69
C LEU A 344 -17.34 -12.48 -34.30
N TYR A 345 -16.24 -13.24 -34.21
CA TYR A 345 -15.44 -13.31 -32.99
C TYR A 345 -14.97 -11.92 -32.54
N LEU A 346 -14.48 -11.06 -33.45
CA LEU A 346 -14.04 -9.70 -33.09
C LEU A 346 -15.18 -8.84 -32.54
N TYR A 347 -16.41 -8.97 -33.05
CA TYR A 347 -17.58 -8.28 -32.49
C TYR A 347 -17.95 -8.79 -31.10
N TRP A 348 -17.95 -10.11 -30.89
CA TRP A 348 -18.17 -10.69 -29.56
C TRP A 348 -17.09 -10.24 -28.58
N LEU A 349 -15.84 -10.21 -29.04
CA LEU A 349 -14.71 -9.75 -28.24
C LEU A 349 -14.87 -8.28 -27.85
N PHE A 350 -15.28 -7.43 -28.79
CA PHE A 350 -15.57 -6.02 -28.52
C PHE A 350 -16.66 -5.89 -27.45
N ILE A 351 -17.79 -6.58 -27.59
CA ILE A 351 -18.92 -6.52 -26.64
C ILE A 351 -18.49 -6.99 -25.25
N ILE A 352 -17.78 -8.11 -25.13
CA ILE A 352 -17.33 -8.63 -23.83
C ILE A 352 -16.30 -7.69 -23.20
N GLY A 353 -15.32 -7.21 -23.98
CA GLY A 353 -14.35 -6.22 -23.53
C GLY A 353 -15.01 -4.92 -23.07
N PHE A 354 -16.07 -4.50 -23.76
CA PHE A 354 -16.88 -3.33 -23.43
C PHE A 354 -17.56 -3.46 -22.06
N VAL A 355 -18.20 -4.60 -21.79
CA VAL A 355 -18.83 -4.89 -20.50
C VAL A 355 -17.80 -4.96 -19.37
N LEU A 356 -16.67 -5.63 -19.57
CA LEU A 356 -15.64 -5.76 -18.55
C LEU A 356 -14.91 -4.44 -18.26
N SER A 357 -14.71 -3.59 -19.28
CA SER A 357 -14.08 -2.27 -19.09
C SER A 357 -15.00 -1.25 -18.44
N ALA A 358 -16.33 -1.43 -18.54
CA ALA A 358 -17.30 -0.65 -17.80
C ALA A 358 -17.27 -0.95 -16.29
N GLY A 359 -16.66 -2.07 -15.89
CA GLY A 359 -16.46 -2.42 -14.49
C GLY A 359 -17.77 -2.53 -13.74
N THR A 360 -17.88 -1.80 -12.63
CA THR A 360 -19.07 -1.80 -11.76
C THR A 360 -20.17 -0.84 -12.22
N HIS A 361 -19.97 -0.10 -13.33
CA HIS A 361 -20.93 0.86 -13.86
C HIS A 361 -22.21 0.18 -14.39
N ALA A 362 -23.38 0.75 -14.09
CA ALA A 362 -24.68 0.26 -14.55
C ALA A 362 -24.85 0.35 -16.09
N PRO A 363 -25.64 -0.52 -16.75
CA PRO A 363 -26.56 -1.51 -16.14
C PRO A 363 -25.94 -2.88 -15.84
N LEU A 364 -24.83 -3.28 -16.48
CA LEU A 364 -24.26 -4.63 -16.32
C LEU A 364 -23.18 -4.74 -15.23
N GLY A 365 -22.94 -3.69 -14.44
CA GLY A 365 -21.95 -3.70 -13.36
C GLY A 365 -22.18 -4.76 -12.27
N PHE A 366 -23.40 -5.31 -12.16
CA PHE A 366 -23.66 -6.46 -11.28
C PHE A 366 -22.91 -7.72 -11.72
N VAL A 367 -22.67 -7.91 -13.02
CA VAL A 367 -21.90 -9.04 -13.55
C VAL A 367 -20.46 -8.94 -13.08
N TYR A 368 -19.85 -7.75 -13.20
CA TYR A 368 -18.48 -7.52 -12.75
C TYR A 368 -18.32 -7.75 -11.24
N LYS A 369 -19.26 -7.22 -10.44
CA LYS A 369 -19.28 -7.45 -8.98
C LYS A 369 -19.44 -8.93 -8.65
N ALA A 370 -20.27 -9.67 -9.39
CA ALA A 370 -20.40 -11.11 -9.21
C ALA A 370 -19.09 -11.84 -9.56
N MET A 371 -18.40 -11.45 -10.62
CA MET A 371 -17.10 -12.01 -10.97
C MET A 371 -16.06 -11.75 -9.86
N MET A 372 -16.00 -10.53 -9.32
CA MET A 372 -15.10 -10.20 -8.21
C MET A 372 -15.39 -11.05 -6.95
N ARG A 373 -16.67 -11.29 -6.63
CA ARG A 373 -17.05 -12.06 -5.44
C ARG A 373 -16.85 -13.57 -5.58
N TYR A 374 -17.07 -14.12 -6.77
CA TYR A 374 -17.23 -15.56 -6.94
C TYR A 374 -16.19 -16.24 -7.83
N ILE A 375 -15.43 -15.48 -8.64
CA ILE A 375 -14.38 -16.06 -9.49
C ILE A 375 -13.03 -15.91 -8.77
N PRO A 376 -12.40 -17.03 -8.36
CA PRO A 376 -11.09 -16.99 -7.71
C PRO A 376 -10.06 -16.24 -8.57
N GLY A 377 -9.30 -15.36 -7.92
CA GLY A 377 -8.28 -14.54 -8.59
C GLY A 377 -8.81 -13.35 -9.38
N PHE A 378 -10.12 -13.19 -9.59
CA PHE A 378 -10.65 -12.05 -10.35
C PHE A 378 -10.53 -10.70 -9.59
N LEU A 379 -10.37 -10.75 -8.26
CA LEU A 379 -10.16 -9.58 -7.40
C LEU A 379 -8.95 -8.73 -7.79
N ILE A 380 -7.94 -9.33 -8.42
CA ILE A 380 -6.74 -8.62 -8.87
C ILE A 380 -7.05 -7.57 -9.95
N PHE A 381 -8.20 -7.69 -10.63
CA PHE A 381 -8.67 -6.74 -11.64
C PHE A 381 -9.53 -5.62 -11.02
N ARG A 382 -9.14 -5.06 -9.87
CA ARG A 382 -9.89 -3.98 -9.19
C ARG A 382 -9.93 -2.63 -9.92
N THR A 383 -9.20 -2.48 -11.03
CA THR A 383 -9.15 -1.27 -11.88
C THR A 383 -9.62 -1.58 -13.32
N PRO A 384 -10.94 -1.73 -13.55
CA PRO A 384 -11.47 -2.49 -14.68
C PRO A 384 -11.06 -1.97 -16.06
N TYR A 385 -11.22 -0.66 -16.31
CA TYR A 385 -10.86 -0.04 -17.59
C TYR A 385 -9.38 -0.28 -17.94
N TYR A 386 -8.47 -0.04 -16.99
CA TYR A 386 -7.04 -0.18 -17.21
C TYR A 386 -6.59 -1.61 -17.52
N LYS A 387 -7.38 -2.62 -17.11
CA LYS A 387 -7.05 -4.05 -17.32
C LYS A 387 -7.78 -4.67 -18.51
N PHE A 388 -8.99 -4.22 -18.85
CA PHE A 388 -9.82 -4.83 -19.91
C PHE A 388 -9.97 -4.00 -21.19
N ALA A 389 -9.65 -2.71 -21.18
CA ALA A 389 -9.67 -1.88 -22.39
C ALA A 389 -8.80 -2.40 -23.54
N PRO A 390 -7.66 -3.11 -23.33
CA PRO A 390 -6.91 -3.72 -24.43
C PRO A 390 -7.75 -4.60 -25.35
N THR A 391 -8.76 -5.29 -24.80
CA THR A 391 -9.70 -6.12 -25.56
C THR A 391 -10.53 -5.28 -26.54
N ILE A 392 -11.00 -4.11 -26.09
CA ILE A 392 -11.77 -3.18 -26.91
C ILE A 392 -10.89 -2.64 -28.03
N PHE A 393 -9.71 -2.11 -27.70
CA PHE A 393 -8.83 -1.52 -28.69
C PHE A 393 -8.28 -2.55 -29.68
N PHE A 394 -7.98 -3.77 -29.25
CA PHE A 394 -7.57 -4.85 -30.13
C PHE A 394 -8.65 -5.19 -31.18
N SER A 395 -9.87 -5.46 -30.72
CA SER A 395 -11.00 -5.82 -31.59
C SER A 395 -11.41 -4.67 -32.51
N PHE A 396 -11.55 -3.46 -31.96
CA PHE A 396 -11.90 -2.26 -32.70
C PHE A 396 -10.88 -1.94 -33.80
N SER A 397 -9.58 -1.96 -33.49
CA SER A 397 -8.54 -1.58 -34.45
C SER A 397 -8.55 -2.48 -35.68
N ILE A 398 -8.79 -3.78 -35.50
CA ILE A 398 -8.88 -4.73 -36.61
C ILE A 398 -10.17 -4.49 -37.41
N ILE A 399 -11.32 -4.35 -36.75
CA ILE A 399 -12.60 -4.07 -37.43
C ILE A 399 -12.48 -2.77 -38.23
N ALA A 400 -11.98 -1.70 -37.61
CA ALA A 400 -11.80 -0.39 -38.24
C ALA A 400 -10.82 -0.45 -39.43
N GLY A 401 -9.67 -1.12 -39.28
CA GLY A 401 -8.73 -1.32 -40.38
C GLY A 401 -9.36 -2.06 -41.55
N ILE A 402 -10.17 -3.10 -41.25
CA ILE A 402 -10.91 -3.86 -42.25
C ILE A 402 -11.94 -2.93 -42.93
N THR A 403 -12.76 -2.18 -42.18
CA THR A 403 -13.77 -1.23 -42.69
C THR A 403 -13.17 -0.17 -43.60
N ILE A 404 -12.11 0.50 -43.15
CA ILE A 404 -11.48 1.60 -43.90
C ILE A 404 -10.78 1.04 -45.14
N GLY A 405 -10.10 -0.11 -45.02
CA GLY A 405 -9.46 -0.79 -46.14
C GLY A 405 -10.45 -1.12 -47.26
N PHE A 406 -11.68 -1.52 -46.93
CA PHE A 406 -12.74 -1.75 -47.92
C PHE A 406 -13.09 -0.50 -48.74
N PHE A 407 -13.13 0.67 -48.12
CA PHE A 407 -13.36 1.92 -48.85
C PHE A 407 -12.15 2.31 -49.70
N ILE A 408 -10.93 2.13 -49.19
CA ILE A 408 -9.69 2.43 -49.93
C ILE A 408 -9.54 1.50 -51.15
N ASP A 409 -9.93 0.23 -51.04
CA ASP A 409 -9.86 -0.75 -52.12
C ASP A 409 -10.79 -0.40 -53.31
N ARG A 410 -11.76 0.52 -53.14
CA ARG A 410 -12.57 1.06 -54.27
C ARG A 410 -11.80 2.04 -55.16
N PHE A 411 -10.66 2.55 -54.69
CA PHE A 411 -9.82 3.47 -55.46
C PHE A 411 -8.71 2.72 -56.21
N LYS A 412 -8.11 3.39 -57.21
CA LYS A 412 -6.99 2.83 -57.98
C LYS A 412 -5.81 2.48 -57.05
N PRO A 413 -5.06 1.38 -57.29
CA PRO A 413 -3.95 0.96 -56.40
C PRO A 413 -2.86 2.00 -56.15
N LYS A 414 -2.67 2.96 -57.07
CA LYS A 414 -1.74 4.09 -56.88
C LYS A 414 -2.19 5.04 -55.75
N MET A 415 -3.50 5.15 -55.50
CA MET A 415 -4.08 5.97 -54.45
C MET A 415 -4.05 5.31 -53.08
N HIS A 416 -3.84 4.00 -53.00
CA HIS A 416 -3.87 3.27 -51.73
C HIS A 416 -2.88 3.83 -50.71
N LEU A 417 -1.66 4.16 -51.14
CA LEU A 417 -0.67 4.79 -50.27
C LEU A 417 -1.13 6.16 -49.78
N ILE A 418 -1.59 7.03 -50.68
CA ILE A 418 -2.04 8.38 -50.35
C ILE A 418 -3.21 8.34 -49.36
N MET A 419 -4.21 7.49 -49.60
CA MET A 419 -5.36 7.33 -48.72
C MET A 419 -4.98 6.72 -47.36
N THR A 420 -4.05 5.77 -47.34
CA THR A 420 -3.55 5.18 -46.09
C THR A 420 -2.83 6.24 -45.26
N VAL A 421 -1.93 7.00 -45.88
CA VAL A 421 -1.22 8.11 -45.21
C VAL A 421 -2.23 9.15 -44.72
N ALA A 422 -3.22 9.53 -45.51
CA ALA A 422 -4.26 10.47 -45.09
C ALA A 422 -5.03 9.99 -43.86
N VAL A 423 -5.43 8.70 -43.83
CA VAL A 423 -6.10 8.11 -42.65
C VAL A 423 -5.18 8.11 -41.44
N VAL A 424 -3.91 7.70 -41.60
CA VAL A 424 -2.92 7.70 -40.52
C VAL A 424 -2.72 9.13 -39.98
N SER A 425 -2.58 10.12 -40.86
CA SER A 425 -2.49 11.53 -40.48
C SER A 425 -3.74 11.99 -39.72
N LEU A 426 -4.94 11.62 -40.15
CA LEU A 426 -6.18 11.94 -39.42
C LEU A 426 -6.23 11.31 -38.02
N VAL A 427 -5.76 10.06 -37.88
CA VAL A 427 -5.68 9.40 -36.57
C VAL A 427 -4.70 10.12 -35.65
N VAL A 428 -3.52 10.50 -36.15
CA VAL A 428 -2.52 11.27 -35.39
C VAL A 428 -3.03 12.67 -35.05
N LEU A 429 -3.74 13.34 -35.97
CA LEU A 429 -4.34 14.64 -35.74
C LEU A 429 -5.44 14.59 -34.68
N TYR A 430 -6.30 13.57 -34.71
CA TYR A 430 -7.32 13.39 -33.67
C TYR A 430 -6.69 13.06 -32.30
N HIS A 431 -5.59 12.30 -32.29
CA HIS A 431 -4.81 12.00 -31.08
C HIS A 431 -3.57 12.90 -30.97
N PHE A 432 -3.73 14.21 -31.26
CA PHE A 432 -2.64 15.17 -31.24
C PHE A 432 -1.81 15.23 -29.93
N PRO A 433 -2.30 14.83 -28.73
CA PRO A 433 -1.45 14.79 -27.55
C PRO A 433 -0.17 13.96 -27.75
N PHE A 434 -0.21 12.87 -28.53
CA PHE A 434 0.98 12.06 -28.85
C PHE A 434 2.12 12.87 -29.49
N VAL A 435 1.81 13.93 -30.23
CA VAL A 435 2.82 14.78 -30.89
C VAL A 435 3.06 16.09 -30.16
N GLN A 436 2.48 16.25 -28.97
CA GLN A 436 2.70 17.41 -28.10
C GLN A 436 3.43 17.00 -26.83
N THR A 437 4.30 17.87 -26.33
CA THR A 437 5.00 17.64 -25.06
C THR A 437 4.15 17.98 -23.84
N LYS A 438 3.07 18.77 -24.01
CA LYS A 438 2.16 19.16 -22.92
C LYS A 438 1.43 17.98 -22.26
N GLN A 439 1.34 16.83 -22.94
CA GLN A 439 0.72 15.64 -22.35
C GLN A 439 1.42 15.18 -21.07
N PHE A 440 2.70 15.51 -20.88
CA PHE A 440 3.49 15.15 -19.71
C PHE A 440 3.38 16.18 -18.56
N ASN A 441 2.51 17.18 -18.68
CA ASN A 441 2.22 18.11 -17.60
C ASN A 441 1.05 17.57 -16.78
N TRP A 442 1.32 17.20 -15.53
CA TRP A 442 0.28 16.77 -14.60
C TRP A 442 -0.50 17.98 -14.05
N ARG A 443 0.26 19.00 -13.62
CA ARG A 443 -0.19 20.33 -13.20
C ARG A 443 0.78 21.38 -13.75
N ASP A 444 0.53 22.66 -13.51
CA ASP A 444 1.36 23.74 -14.06
C ASP A 444 2.82 23.68 -13.58
N ASP A 445 3.01 23.26 -12.33
CA ASP A 445 4.26 23.13 -11.58
C ASP A 445 4.89 21.73 -11.64
N LEU A 446 4.12 20.68 -11.97
CA LEU A 446 4.58 19.28 -11.90
C LEU A 446 4.48 18.56 -13.23
N ARG A 447 5.58 17.95 -13.67
CA ARG A 447 5.73 17.39 -15.02
C ARG A 447 6.48 16.07 -14.96
N THR A 448 6.12 15.12 -15.84
CA THR A 448 6.94 13.93 -16.08
C THR A 448 8.00 14.16 -17.13
N ARG A 449 7.94 15.26 -17.90
CA ARG A 449 8.99 15.64 -18.86
C ARG A 449 9.89 16.71 -18.25
N LEU A 450 11.08 16.31 -17.81
CA LEU A 450 11.96 17.09 -16.95
C LEU A 450 13.34 17.28 -17.57
N LYS A 451 14.00 18.39 -17.22
CA LYS A 451 15.42 18.59 -17.49
C LYS A 451 16.16 18.35 -16.18
N VAL A 452 16.60 17.11 -15.97
CA VAL A 452 17.31 16.72 -14.76
C VAL A 452 18.61 17.54 -14.66
N PRO A 453 18.86 18.24 -13.54
CA PRO A 453 20.07 19.03 -13.35
C PRO A 453 21.34 18.17 -13.38
N GLU A 454 22.44 18.75 -13.89
CA GLU A 454 23.72 18.04 -14.06
C GLU A 454 24.30 17.56 -12.72
N TYR A 455 24.13 18.34 -11.65
CA TYR A 455 24.62 17.99 -10.32
C TYR A 455 24.01 16.71 -9.74
N VAL A 456 22.82 16.30 -10.20
CA VAL A 456 22.22 15.02 -9.80
C VAL A 456 23.06 13.86 -10.34
N PHE A 457 23.55 13.99 -11.58
CA PHE A 457 24.45 12.99 -12.19
C PHE A 457 25.84 13.06 -11.57
N ASP A 458 26.36 14.24 -11.24
CA ASP A 458 27.65 14.39 -10.55
C ASP A 458 27.65 13.71 -9.17
N PHE A 459 26.57 13.91 -8.41
CA PHE A 459 26.36 13.22 -7.13
C PHE A 459 26.24 11.70 -7.34
N ALA A 460 25.48 11.25 -8.34
CA ALA A 460 25.35 9.83 -8.68
C ALA A 460 26.71 9.19 -9.01
N ASP A 461 27.53 9.86 -9.81
CA ASP A 461 28.87 9.41 -10.17
C ASP A 461 29.79 9.37 -8.94
N TYR A 462 29.72 10.39 -8.08
CA TYR A 462 30.47 10.42 -6.83
C TYR A 462 30.08 9.26 -5.90
N ILE A 463 28.80 9.14 -5.56
CA ILE A 463 28.35 8.19 -4.54
C ILE A 463 28.55 6.74 -4.97
N ASN A 464 28.42 6.44 -6.26
CA ASN A 464 28.63 5.09 -6.79
C ASN A 464 30.12 4.71 -6.87
N ARG A 465 31.05 5.67 -6.93
CA ARG A 465 32.50 5.43 -6.93
C ARG A 465 33.15 5.56 -5.55
N ALA A 466 32.55 6.35 -4.67
CA ALA A 466 33.05 6.59 -3.33
C ALA A 466 33.01 5.30 -2.50
N ASP A 467 34.11 5.04 -1.79
CA ASP A 467 34.10 4.06 -0.72
C ASP A 467 33.45 4.68 0.51
N THR A 468 32.13 4.66 0.53
CA THR A 468 31.32 5.07 1.68
C THR A 468 31.39 4.04 2.82
N GLY A 469 32.07 2.91 2.62
CA GLY A 469 31.87 1.69 3.37
C GLY A 469 30.39 1.30 3.38
N ASP A 470 29.98 0.77 4.52
CA ASP A 470 28.62 0.31 4.82
C ASP A 470 27.73 1.40 5.48
N ASN A 471 28.21 2.65 5.51
CA ASN A 471 27.45 3.75 6.09
C ASN A 471 26.41 4.31 5.12
N ARG A 472 25.38 4.92 5.69
CA ARG A 472 24.20 5.42 4.98
C ARG A 472 24.18 6.94 4.88
N VAL A 473 23.44 7.40 3.88
CA VAL A 473 23.18 8.82 3.61
C VAL A 473 21.74 9.13 4.03
N LEU A 474 21.54 10.08 4.94
CA LEU A 474 20.21 10.62 5.24
C LEU A 474 19.91 11.78 4.26
N ALA A 475 18.82 11.69 3.49
CA ALA A 475 18.43 12.75 2.56
C ALA A 475 17.53 13.78 3.26
N ILE A 476 17.95 15.04 3.25
CA ILE A 476 17.31 16.17 3.94
C ILE A 476 16.72 17.11 2.89
N PRO A 477 15.53 17.70 3.11
CA PRO A 477 14.69 17.59 4.31
C PRO A 477 13.88 16.29 4.33
N ASN A 478 13.15 16.08 5.43
CA ASN A 478 12.14 15.04 5.51
C ASN A 478 11.04 15.26 4.44
N LEU A 479 10.43 14.17 4.00
CA LEU A 479 9.24 14.21 3.16
C LEU A 479 8.02 14.53 4.01
N SER A 480 7.00 15.12 3.39
CA SER A 480 5.72 15.43 4.03
C SER A 480 5.09 14.17 4.63
N SER A 481 4.62 14.25 5.87
CA SER A 481 3.97 13.14 6.59
C SER A 481 2.69 12.64 5.90
N SER A 482 1.96 13.53 5.22
CA SER A 482 0.69 13.23 4.57
C SER A 482 0.85 12.53 3.22
N THR A 483 1.80 12.98 2.40
CA THR A 483 1.94 12.53 1.00
C THR A 483 3.21 11.77 0.71
N GLN A 484 4.24 11.96 1.54
CA GLN A 484 5.55 11.29 1.43
C GLN A 484 6.17 11.40 0.03
N ALA A 485 5.87 12.49 -0.66
CA ALA A 485 6.29 12.71 -2.03
C ALA A 485 7.67 13.38 -2.09
N ASP A 486 8.53 12.89 -2.97
CA ASP A 486 9.81 13.52 -3.28
C ASP A 486 9.59 14.57 -4.39
N VAL A 487 9.77 15.85 -4.05
CA VAL A 487 9.40 17.00 -4.89
C VAL A 487 10.52 18.01 -5.01
N TYR A 488 10.75 18.52 -6.23
CA TYR A 488 11.84 19.48 -6.49
C TYR A 488 11.36 20.69 -7.30
N ASN A 489 12.06 21.82 -7.14
CA ASN A 489 11.77 23.10 -7.78
C ASN A 489 11.84 23.07 -9.32
N TRP A 490 12.54 22.09 -9.90
CA TRP A 490 12.61 21.86 -11.34
C TRP A 490 11.48 20.98 -11.89
N GLY A 491 10.46 20.68 -11.06
CA GLY A 491 9.18 20.09 -11.46
C GLY A 491 9.08 18.58 -11.27
N PHE A 492 10.10 17.93 -10.71
CA PHE A 492 10.04 16.52 -10.33
C PHE A 492 9.08 16.32 -9.17
N PHE A 493 8.32 15.26 -9.29
CA PHE A 493 7.46 14.72 -8.25
C PHE A 493 7.46 13.21 -8.42
N SER A 494 7.60 12.45 -7.35
CA SER A 494 7.43 11.00 -7.37
C SER A 494 7.10 10.51 -5.97
N LEU A 495 6.30 9.45 -5.86
CA LEU A 495 6.20 8.70 -4.61
C LEU A 495 7.37 7.71 -4.45
N TYR A 496 8.19 7.57 -5.49
CA TYR A 496 9.39 6.76 -5.52
C TYR A 496 10.61 7.69 -5.51
N PRO A 497 11.44 7.70 -4.45
CA PRO A 497 12.52 8.66 -4.27
C PRO A 497 13.48 8.75 -5.47
N LEU A 498 13.91 9.97 -5.83
CA LEU A 498 14.80 10.21 -6.98
C LEU A 498 16.12 9.43 -6.89
N THR A 499 16.64 9.27 -5.68
CA THR A 499 17.93 8.62 -5.38
C THR A 499 17.99 7.17 -5.86
N ARG A 500 16.84 6.49 -5.89
CA ARG A 500 16.70 5.12 -6.38
C ARG A 500 17.02 4.95 -7.86
N TYR A 501 16.85 6.01 -8.65
CA TYR A 501 17.05 5.93 -10.10
C TYR A 501 18.52 5.94 -10.50
N PHE A 502 19.44 6.27 -9.59
CA PHE A 502 20.85 6.44 -9.95
C PHE A 502 21.87 5.80 -9.01
N THR A 503 21.52 5.33 -7.81
CA THR A 503 22.51 4.70 -6.91
C THR A 503 22.06 3.40 -6.26
N ASN A 504 23.02 2.49 -6.08
CA ASN A 504 22.91 1.28 -5.25
C ASN A 504 23.53 1.47 -3.85
N LYS A 505 23.82 2.71 -3.44
CA LYS A 505 24.24 3.04 -2.08
C LYS A 505 23.03 3.41 -1.23
N PRO A 506 23.02 3.08 0.07
CA PRO A 506 21.88 3.34 0.95
C PRO A 506 21.68 4.83 1.16
N VAL A 507 20.60 5.34 0.56
CA VAL A 507 20.07 6.67 0.83
C VAL A 507 18.71 6.50 1.50
N ILE A 508 18.56 7.07 2.70
CA ILE A 508 17.37 6.89 3.53
C ILE A 508 16.61 8.21 3.66
N MET A 509 15.29 8.12 3.59
CA MET A 509 14.33 9.16 3.93
C MET A 509 13.03 8.53 4.42
N ASN A 510 12.10 9.32 4.96
CA ASN A 510 10.82 8.85 5.51
C ASN A 510 9.77 8.60 4.41
N ASP A 511 10.15 7.90 3.35
CA ASP A 511 9.29 7.59 2.21
C ASP A 511 8.32 6.42 2.48
N GLN A 512 7.46 6.17 1.49
CA GLN A 512 6.41 5.14 1.57
C GLN A 512 6.91 3.69 1.51
N LEU A 513 8.17 3.45 1.11
CA LEU A 513 8.76 2.11 0.98
C LEU A 513 9.28 1.56 2.32
N LEU A 514 9.56 2.45 3.27
CA LEU A 514 9.85 2.07 4.65
C LEU A 514 8.60 1.49 5.32
N ASP A 515 8.77 0.43 6.10
CA ASP A 515 7.74 0.02 7.05
C ASP A 515 7.58 1.03 8.18
N ARG A 516 6.53 0.81 8.98
CA ARG A 516 6.15 1.68 10.08
C ARG A 516 7.30 1.89 11.07
N GLN A 517 7.96 0.81 11.50
CA GLN A 517 9.04 0.88 12.49
C GLN A 517 10.26 1.66 11.95
N SER A 518 10.75 1.30 10.75
CA SER A 518 11.85 2.02 10.11
C SER A 518 11.54 3.49 9.92
N ARG A 519 10.31 3.82 9.49
CA ARG A 519 9.88 5.20 9.27
C ARG A 519 9.84 6.00 10.58
N THR A 520 9.38 5.40 11.68
CA THR A 520 9.40 6.03 13.00
C THR A 520 10.84 6.38 13.42
N ILE A 521 11.81 5.47 13.24
CA ILE A 521 13.22 5.75 13.54
C ILE A 521 13.72 6.96 12.75
N ILE A 522 13.44 7.01 11.44
CA ILE A 522 13.89 8.11 10.58
C ILE A 522 13.21 9.43 10.92
N ASN A 523 11.91 9.41 11.26
CA ASN A 523 11.20 10.60 11.72
C ASN A 523 11.78 11.13 13.05
N GLU A 524 12.12 10.25 13.99
CA GLU A 524 12.79 10.65 15.25
C GLU A 524 14.20 11.22 15.00
N ILE A 525 14.93 10.71 14.00
CA ILE A 525 16.21 11.31 13.58
C ILE A 525 16.00 12.74 13.06
N TYR A 526 14.97 12.98 12.25
CA TYR A 526 14.65 14.34 11.81
C TYR A 526 14.23 15.25 12.95
N ARG A 527 13.38 14.76 13.86
CA ARG A 527 12.90 15.49 15.03
C ARG A 527 14.04 15.86 15.97
N SER A 528 14.93 14.93 16.30
CA SER A 528 16.09 15.16 17.17
C SER A 528 17.04 16.24 16.63
N LEU A 529 17.26 16.25 15.31
CA LEU A 529 18.05 17.27 14.64
C LEU A 529 17.42 18.66 14.75
N LEU A 530 16.10 18.77 14.60
CA LEU A 530 15.37 20.05 14.64
C LEU A 530 15.21 20.63 16.04
N ILE A 531 14.97 19.78 17.05
CA ILE A 531 14.87 20.19 18.46
C ILE A 531 16.25 20.63 19.00
N GLY A 532 17.33 20.30 18.30
CA GLY A 532 18.69 20.68 18.70
C GLY A 532 19.31 19.75 19.74
N ASP A 533 18.79 18.52 19.88
CA ASP A 533 19.37 17.50 20.76
C ASP A 533 20.44 16.69 20.02
N LYS A 534 21.67 17.19 20.07
CA LYS A 534 22.83 16.57 19.41
C LYS A 534 23.08 15.14 19.88
N GLN A 535 22.93 14.87 21.18
CA GLN A 535 23.26 13.57 21.74
C GLN A 535 22.24 12.53 21.28
N TYR A 536 20.95 12.87 21.33
CA TYR A 536 19.87 12.01 20.86
C TYR A 536 20.00 11.73 19.36
N PHE A 537 20.28 12.78 18.56
CA PHE A 537 20.55 12.64 17.13
C PHE A 537 21.73 11.71 16.83
N GLU A 538 22.87 11.88 17.50
CA GLU A 538 24.05 11.03 17.29
C GLU A 538 23.78 9.57 17.64
N GLN A 539 22.99 9.29 18.68
CA GLN A 539 22.64 7.94 19.09
C GLN A 539 21.74 7.26 18.06
N LEU A 540 20.67 7.93 17.62
CA LEU A 540 19.79 7.40 16.57
C LEU A 540 20.52 7.25 15.23
N ALA A 541 21.38 8.20 14.87
CA ALA A 541 22.21 8.10 13.67
C ALA A 541 23.18 6.91 13.73
N ARG A 542 23.74 6.59 14.92
CA ARG A 542 24.55 5.38 15.12
C ARG A 542 23.71 4.10 14.98
N LEU A 543 22.53 4.06 15.60
CA LEU A 543 21.60 2.92 15.49
C LEU A 543 21.24 2.64 14.03
N ALA A 544 21.02 3.70 13.25
CA ALA A 544 20.70 3.63 11.84
C ALA A 544 21.92 3.54 10.91
N SER A 545 23.16 3.55 11.42
CA SER A 545 24.41 3.64 10.62
C SER A 545 24.44 4.79 9.60
N ILE A 546 23.87 5.93 9.95
CA ILE A 546 23.92 7.15 9.14
C ILE A 546 25.22 7.88 9.46
N LYS A 547 26.03 8.13 8.42
CA LYS A 547 27.29 8.90 8.51
C LYS A 547 27.25 10.18 7.69
N TYR A 548 26.48 10.16 6.62
CA TYR A 548 26.42 11.24 5.65
C TYR A 548 25.05 11.90 5.68
N LEU A 549 24.99 13.21 5.54
CA LEU A 549 23.76 13.99 5.48
C LEU A 549 23.74 14.72 4.13
N LEU A 550 22.76 14.41 3.27
CA LEU A 550 22.59 15.04 1.97
C LEU A 550 21.52 16.12 2.06
N VAL A 551 21.92 17.38 2.13
CA VAL A 551 21.01 18.53 2.11
C VAL A 551 20.68 18.87 0.66
N ARG A 552 19.38 18.91 0.33
CA ARG A 552 18.85 19.16 -1.02
C ARG A 552 18.13 20.51 -1.06
N ASN A 553 18.83 21.58 -1.46
CA ASN A 553 18.29 22.94 -1.42
C ASN A 553 17.25 23.23 -2.51
N ASP A 554 17.17 22.37 -3.52
CA ASP A 554 16.16 22.41 -4.57
C ASP A 554 14.87 21.64 -4.24
N PHE A 555 14.75 21.06 -3.03
CA PHE A 555 13.53 20.41 -2.57
C PHE A 555 12.38 21.41 -2.39
N ASN A 556 11.19 21.08 -2.88
CA ASN A 556 10.05 21.99 -2.86
C ASN A 556 9.18 21.80 -1.61
N TYR A 557 9.66 22.30 -0.47
CA TYR A 557 8.98 22.18 0.84
C TYR A 557 7.72 23.05 1.00
N LYS A 558 7.45 23.98 0.06
CA LYS A 558 6.38 24.98 0.17
C LYS A 558 5.06 24.56 -0.46
N LEU A 559 5.02 23.42 -1.16
CA LEU A 559 3.79 22.94 -1.83
C LEU A 559 2.70 22.69 -0.80
N GLU A 560 1.51 23.27 -1.00
CA GLU A 560 0.39 23.20 -0.06
C GLU A 560 0.01 21.76 0.30
N TRP A 561 -0.01 20.87 -0.68
CA TRP A 561 -0.40 19.47 -0.53
C TRP A 561 0.77 18.55 -0.10
N SER A 562 2.01 19.05 -0.07
CA SER A 562 3.21 18.31 0.33
C SER A 562 4.16 19.18 1.14
N ARG A 563 3.61 19.91 2.10
CA ARG A 563 4.38 20.84 2.94
C ARG A 563 5.38 20.05 3.78
N SER A 564 6.60 20.59 3.87
CA SER A 564 7.66 20.08 4.73
C SER A 564 8.51 21.23 5.29
N ILE A 565 9.53 20.88 6.06
CA ILE A 565 10.45 21.81 6.70
C ILE A 565 11.52 22.26 5.70
N SER A 566 11.99 23.51 5.85
CA SER A 566 13.00 24.07 4.95
C SER A 566 14.35 23.35 5.09
N PRO A 567 15.07 23.06 3.98
CA PRO A 567 16.43 22.55 4.03
C PRO A 567 17.38 23.43 4.86
N ASP A 568 17.18 24.76 4.84
CA ASP A 568 18.00 25.74 5.55
C ASP A 568 17.94 25.57 7.08
N GLU A 569 16.77 25.20 7.60
CA GLU A 569 16.58 24.96 9.05
C GLU A 569 17.40 23.76 9.53
N TYR A 570 17.38 22.66 8.76
CA TYR A 570 18.23 21.51 9.04
C TYR A 570 19.71 21.85 8.91
N GLU A 571 20.10 22.57 7.85
CA GLU A 571 21.49 22.93 7.63
C GLU A 571 22.04 23.82 8.75
N ALA A 572 21.22 24.74 9.28
CA ALA A 572 21.57 25.56 10.44
C ALA A 572 21.85 24.70 11.69
N GLN A 573 21.00 23.69 11.96
CA GLN A 573 21.20 22.78 13.09
C GLN A 573 22.42 21.86 12.91
N ILE A 574 22.66 21.35 11.69
CA ILE A 574 23.86 20.55 11.39
C ILE A 574 25.14 21.35 11.66
N LYS A 575 25.18 22.61 11.22
CA LYS A 575 26.32 23.51 11.46
C LYS A 575 26.45 23.90 12.94
N SER A 576 25.33 24.01 13.66
CA SER A 576 25.31 24.20 15.12
C SER A 576 25.93 23.00 15.85
N PHE A 577 25.56 21.78 15.49
CA PHE A 577 26.11 20.56 16.08
C PHE A 577 27.59 20.36 15.76
N TYR A 578 28.00 20.74 14.55
CA TYR A 578 29.34 20.50 14.02
C TYR A 578 29.89 21.73 13.26
N PRO A 579 30.44 22.73 13.97
CA PRO A 579 30.90 23.98 13.34
C PRO A 579 31.96 23.82 12.22
N ASN A 580 32.75 22.74 12.26
CA ASN A 580 33.81 22.44 11.29
C ASN A 580 33.53 21.15 10.49
N ILE A 581 32.26 20.88 10.18
CA ILE A 581 31.87 19.68 9.43
C ILE A 581 32.41 19.70 7.99
N THR A 582 32.98 18.59 7.54
CA THR A 582 33.43 18.43 6.15
C THR A 582 32.24 18.27 5.22
N SER A 583 32.23 18.99 4.11
CA SER A 583 31.16 18.96 3.12
C SER A 583 31.70 18.89 1.68
N LEU A 584 30.89 18.32 0.79
CA LEU A 584 31.09 18.33 -0.66
C LEU A 584 29.81 18.84 -1.31
N THR A 585 29.93 19.83 -2.20
CA THR A 585 28.78 20.47 -2.86
C THR A 585 28.70 20.08 -4.32
N PHE A 586 27.49 19.72 -4.75
CA PHE A 586 27.09 19.39 -6.11
C PHE A 586 25.91 20.29 -6.49
N GLY A 587 26.17 21.45 -7.09
CA GLY A 587 25.11 22.41 -7.40
C GLY A 587 24.28 22.78 -6.16
N GLU A 588 23.00 22.43 -6.17
CA GLU A 588 22.05 22.68 -5.06
C GLU A 588 22.09 21.61 -3.95
N TRP A 589 22.92 20.57 -4.09
CA TRP A 589 23.05 19.49 -3.12
C TRP A 589 24.36 19.59 -2.35
N THR A 590 24.30 19.41 -1.04
CA THR A 590 25.51 19.39 -0.20
C THR A 590 25.54 18.14 0.65
N LEU A 591 26.60 17.35 0.50
CA LEU A 591 26.86 16.13 1.27
C LEU A 591 27.80 16.46 2.44
N TYR A 592 27.27 16.42 3.65
CA TYR A 592 28.02 16.55 4.89
C TYR A 592 28.48 15.18 5.39
N THR A 593 29.72 15.10 5.90
CA THR A 593 30.24 13.90 6.56
C THR A 593 30.37 14.18 8.06
N MET A 594 29.63 13.45 8.88
CA MET A 594 29.69 13.62 10.32
C MET A 594 31.05 13.17 10.88
N PRO A 595 31.64 13.88 11.86
CA PRO A 595 32.93 13.54 12.45
C PRO A 595 32.86 12.36 13.42
N VAL A 596 31.82 11.54 13.31
CA VAL A 596 31.52 10.43 14.20
C VAL A 596 32.16 9.15 13.65
N ASN A 597 33.01 8.51 14.44
CA ASN A 597 33.51 7.17 14.13
C ASN A 597 32.44 6.14 14.50
N TYR A 598 31.77 5.61 13.48
CA TYR A 598 30.91 4.44 13.58
C TYR A 598 31.79 3.19 13.52
N SER A 599 31.80 2.39 14.59
CA SER A 599 32.59 1.14 14.63
C SER A 599 31.80 -0.09 14.19
N ASN A 600 30.54 0.08 13.79
CA ASN A 600 29.65 -1.04 13.49
C ASN A 600 29.54 -1.13 11.97
N GLY A 601 30.18 -2.14 11.39
CA GLY A 601 29.97 -2.49 9.99
C GLY A 601 28.55 -2.99 9.73
N VAL A 602 28.22 -3.37 8.48
CA VAL A 602 26.93 -4.00 8.18
C VAL A 602 26.73 -5.29 8.98
N VAL A 603 27.81 -5.99 9.33
CA VAL A 603 27.77 -7.09 10.29
C VAL A 603 28.47 -6.66 11.57
N SER A 604 27.80 -6.88 12.70
CA SER A 604 28.36 -6.70 14.04
C SER A 604 28.20 -7.99 14.84
N VAL A 605 29.19 -8.29 15.68
CA VAL A 605 29.15 -9.43 16.59
C VAL A 605 29.53 -8.95 17.97
N TYR A 606 28.66 -9.21 18.94
CA TYR A 606 28.87 -8.76 20.31
C TYR A 606 28.19 -9.70 21.29
N LYS A 607 28.66 -9.68 22.52
CA LYS A 607 27.98 -10.29 23.66
C LYS A 607 26.98 -9.25 24.19
N PRO A 608 25.66 -9.53 24.18
CA PRO A 608 24.69 -8.56 24.69
C PRO A 608 24.93 -8.34 26.17
N ILE A 609 25.09 -7.07 26.57
CA ILE A 609 25.23 -6.69 27.99
C ILE A 609 23.85 -6.60 28.62
N GLU A 610 22.88 -6.14 27.84
CA GLU A 610 21.52 -5.86 28.25
C GLU A 610 20.60 -6.18 27.08
N VAL A 611 19.44 -6.75 27.38
CA VAL A 611 18.35 -6.89 26.43
C VAL A 611 17.18 -6.08 26.90
N ILE A 612 16.75 -5.15 26.04
CA ILE A 612 15.66 -4.22 26.29
C ILE A 612 14.45 -4.69 25.50
N SER A 613 13.44 -5.20 26.22
CA SER A 613 12.13 -5.47 25.63
C SER A 613 11.35 -4.15 25.55
N SER A 614 11.16 -3.64 24.33
CA SER A 614 10.53 -2.35 24.11
C SER A 614 9.84 -2.32 22.77
N ASP A 615 8.62 -1.77 22.71
CA ASP A 615 7.92 -1.45 21.48
C ASP A 615 8.44 -0.14 20.87
N ILE A 616 8.33 0.01 19.54
CA ILE A 616 8.81 1.19 18.80
C ILE A 616 8.20 2.51 19.30
N THR A 617 7.00 2.49 19.88
CA THR A 617 6.36 3.67 20.48
C THR A 617 7.15 4.24 21.66
N ASN A 618 8.04 3.46 22.26
CA ASN A 618 8.93 3.88 23.35
C ASN A 618 10.31 4.33 22.86
N LEU A 619 10.58 4.39 21.55
CA LEU A 619 11.89 4.79 21.01
C LEU A 619 12.35 6.16 21.54
N HIS A 620 11.43 7.12 21.66
CA HIS A 620 11.72 8.44 22.24
C HIS A 620 12.10 8.35 23.73
N ASN A 621 11.50 7.41 24.46
CA ASN A 621 11.73 7.24 25.89
C ASN A 621 13.02 6.47 26.20
N LEU A 622 13.40 5.55 25.32
CA LEU A 622 14.57 4.67 25.46
C LEU A 622 15.85 5.44 25.79
N LEU A 623 16.11 6.53 25.05
CA LEU A 623 17.35 7.28 25.15
C LEU A 623 17.33 8.37 26.24
N GLY A 624 16.16 8.69 26.79
CA GLY A 624 16.00 9.65 27.89
C GLY A 624 16.05 9.00 29.28
N THR A 625 16.19 7.68 29.38
CA THR A 625 16.25 6.95 30.66
C THR A 625 17.45 7.40 31.52
N PRO A 626 17.35 7.37 32.86
CA PRO A 626 18.46 7.74 33.75
C PRO A 626 19.62 6.73 33.65
N TYR A 627 19.36 5.57 33.06
CA TYR A 627 20.30 4.49 32.84
C TYR A 627 20.81 4.55 31.40
N ARG A 628 22.06 5.01 31.21
CA ARG A 628 22.64 5.19 29.87
C ARG A 628 22.59 3.89 29.06
N TYR A 629 21.89 3.92 27.94
CA TYR A 629 21.93 2.88 26.91
C TYR A 629 23.38 2.56 26.51
N SER A 630 23.78 1.31 26.68
CA SER A 630 25.09 0.84 26.24
C SER A 630 25.06 0.50 24.75
N LEU A 631 26.17 0.74 24.05
CA LEU A 631 26.31 0.40 22.62
C LEU A 631 26.19 -1.11 22.32
N ASN A 632 26.14 -1.97 23.34
CA ASN A 632 25.98 -3.42 23.23
C ASN A 632 24.62 -3.89 23.82
N SER A 633 23.65 -3.00 23.99
CA SER A 633 22.29 -3.35 24.38
C SER A 633 21.48 -3.75 23.15
N ILE A 634 20.73 -4.84 23.22
CA ILE A 634 19.84 -5.31 22.14
C ILE A 634 18.42 -4.85 22.44
N ILE A 635 17.78 -4.18 21.50
CA ILE A 635 16.36 -3.88 21.60
C ILE A 635 15.60 -4.95 20.81
N ALA A 636 14.64 -5.64 21.43
CA ALA A 636 13.85 -6.66 20.72
C ALA A 636 12.44 -6.78 21.32
N ASP A 637 11.43 -6.89 20.45
CA ASP A 637 10.03 -7.06 20.87
C ASP A 637 9.79 -8.40 21.58
N SER A 638 10.56 -9.43 21.24
CA SER A 638 10.49 -10.74 21.89
C SER A 638 11.89 -11.32 22.09
N VAL A 639 12.20 -11.67 23.33
CA VAL A 639 13.53 -12.13 23.74
C VAL A 639 13.44 -13.61 24.13
N THR A 640 14.35 -14.43 23.60
CA THR A 640 14.34 -15.87 23.85
C THR A 640 14.82 -16.21 25.27
N GLN A 641 14.34 -17.32 25.85
CA GLN A 641 14.75 -17.78 27.20
C GLN A 641 16.27 -17.90 27.35
N ASP A 642 16.98 -18.19 26.26
CA ASP A 642 18.44 -18.33 26.26
C ASP A 642 19.19 -17.00 26.31
N MET A 643 18.60 -15.90 25.83
CA MET A 643 19.22 -14.57 25.92
C MET A 643 19.24 -14.04 27.36
N TYR A 644 18.23 -14.38 28.17
CA TYR A 644 18.15 -13.97 29.58
C TYR A 644 19.15 -14.67 30.50
N LYS A 645 19.84 -15.71 30.04
CA LYS A 645 20.87 -16.39 30.84
C LYS A 645 22.15 -15.57 30.97
N GLU A 646 22.45 -14.74 29.97
CA GLU A 646 23.78 -14.16 29.76
C GLU A 646 23.79 -12.62 29.78
N ALA A 647 22.62 -11.98 29.72
CA ALA A 647 22.46 -10.52 29.67
C ALA A 647 21.49 -10.03 30.74
N SER A 648 21.69 -8.79 31.21
CA SER A 648 20.73 -8.11 32.10
C SER A 648 19.42 -7.85 31.36
N TYR A 649 18.28 -8.00 32.04
CA TYR A 649 16.98 -7.73 31.45
C TYR A 649 16.44 -6.35 31.82
N SER A 650 15.99 -5.62 30.81
CA SER A 650 15.26 -4.36 30.96
C SER A 650 14.02 -4.37 30.08
N SER A 651 12.96 -3.66 30.48
CA SER A 651 11.73 -3.60 29.70
C SER A 651 10.99 -2.29 29.89
N PHE A 652 10.42 -1.78 28.79
CA PHE A 652 9.36 -0.78 28.85
C PHE A 652 8.03 -1.51 29.00
N LEU A 653 7.34 -1.25 30.09
CA LEU A 653 6.08 -1.92 30.37
C LEU A 653 4.97 -1.29 29.51
N ASN A 654 4.20 -2.14 28.84
CA ASN A 654 3.08 -1.71 28.03
C ASN A 654 1.84 -1.51 28.90
N CYS A 655 1.30 -0.29 28.90
CA CYS A 655 0.08 0.02 29.62
C CYS A 655 -1.13 -0.49 28.82
N ARG A 656 -1.82 -1.52 29.36
CA ARG A 656 -2.94 -2.18 28.67
C ARG A 656 -4.22 -1.36 28.68
N LEU A 657 -4.49 -0.64 29.78
CA LEU A 657 -5.64 0.28 29.82
C LEU A 657 -5.42 1.47 28.88
N CYS A 658 -4.18 1.92 28.71
CA CYS A 658 -3.84 3.04 27.84
C CYS A 658 -4.10 2.76 26.35
N GLU A 659 -3.85 1.53 25.86
CA GLU A 659 -4.14 1.16 24.47
C GLU A 659 -5.64 1.17 24.16
N VAL A 660 -6.44 0.75 25.14
CA VAL A 660 -7.90 0.77 25.04
C VAL A 660 -8.45 2.21 25.18
N GLU A 661 -7.84 3.01 26.06
CA GLU A 661 -8.12 4.44 26.17
C GLU A 661 -7.72 5.20 24.91
N ARG A 662 -6.61 4.91 24.23
CA ARG A 662 -6.21 5.63 23.00
C ARG A 662 -7.14 5.31 21.82
N ASN A 663 -7.66 4.10 21.75
CA ASN A 663 -8.49 3.63 20.64
C ASN A 663 -9.98 3.72 21.00
N ILE A 664 -10.58 4.92 20.98
CA ILE A 664 -12.06 4.97 20.89
C ILE A 664 -12.44 4.42 19.53
N MET A 665 -12.93 3.19 19.50
CA MET A 665 -13.51 2.67 18.27
C MET A 665 -14.78 3.45 17.96
N HIS A 666 -14.78 4.13 16.81
CA HIS A 666 -16.00 4.60 16.21
C HIS A 666 -16.84 3.37 15.83
N VAL A 667 -17.99 3.22 16.51
CA VAL A 667 -18.94 2.16 16.21
C VAL A 667 -19.87 2.65 15.09
N ASP A 668 -19.53 2.30 13.85
CA ASP A 668 -20.38 2.62 12.70
C ASP A 668 -21.53 1.61 12.54
N PHE A 669 -22.77 2.11 12.62
CA PHE A 669 -23.95 1.33 12.28
C PHE A 669 -24.12 1.25 10.77
N THR A 670 -23.57 0.20 10.15
CA THR A 670 -23.71 0.00 8.69
C THR A 670 -25.19 -0.13 8.28
N ALA A 671 -25.62 0.65 7.29
CA ALA A 671 -26.98 0.60 6.78
C ALA A 671 -27.32 -0.79 6.21
N SER A 672 -28.29 -1.48 6.82
CA SER A 672 -28.72 -2.80 6.35
C SER A 672 -29.80 -2.69 5.27
N ARG A 673 -29.52 -3.25 4.07
CA ARG A 673 -30.47 -3.26 2.94
C ARG A 673 -31.46 -4.43 2.97
N ILE A 674 -31.18 -5.49 3.74
CA ILE A 674 -32.02 -6.69 3.85
C ILE A 674 -32.45 -6.81 5.30
N LEU A 675 -33.76 -6.71 5.54
CA LEU A 675 -34.37 -6.72 6.87
C LEU A 675 -34.93 -8.11 7.24
N PRO A 676 -35.13 -8.40 8.53
CA PRO A 676 -35.67 -9.66 9.03
C PRO A 676 -37.02 -10.10 8.43
N ASN A 677 -37.85 -9.18 7.97
CA ASN A 677 -39.11 -9.46 7.27
C ASN A 677 -38.91 -9.89 5.79
N SER A 678 -37.69 -9.85 5.26
CA SER A 678 -37.38 -10.28 3.90
C SER A 678 -37.25 -11.80 3.80
N PRO A 679 -37.81 -12.45 2.76
CA PRO A 679 -37.57 -13.87 2.52
C PRO A 679 -36.09 -14.21 2.26
N LEU A 680 -35.28 -13.23 1.85
CA LEU A 680 -33.84 -13.39 1.65
C LEU A 680 -33.04 -13.39 2.96
N PHE A 681 -33.66 -13.04 4.09
CA PHE A 681 -32.98 -12.96 5.39
C PHE A 681 -32.43 -14.30 5.87
N LYS A 682 -33.08 -15.42 5.51
CA LYS A 682 -32.59 -16.78 5.80
C LYS A 682 -31.20 -17.05 5.21
N ILE A 683 -30.88 -16.46 4.06
CA ILE A 683 -29.56 -16.57 3.42
C ILE A 683 -28.51 -15.80 4.22
N ILE A 684 -28.89 -14.64 4.74
CA ILE A 684 -28.04 -13.81 5.60
C ILE A 684 -27.73 -14.54 6.91
N GLN A 685 -28.76 -15.08 7.58
CA GLN A 685 -28.57 -15.88 8.80
C GLN A 685 -27.67 -17.10 8.57
N TYR A 686 -27.86 -17.83 7.46
CA TYR A 686 -26.99 -18.96 7.12
C TYR A 686 -25.53 -18.53 6.93
N ARG A 687 -25.29 -17.41 6.23
CA ARG A 687 -23.94 -16.87 6.02
C ARG A 687 -23.30 -16.42 7.34
N GLU A 688 -24.03 -15.69 8.18
CA GLU A 688 -23.55 -15.21 9.48
C GLU A 688 -23.23 -16.39 10.40
N ASN A 689 -24.09 -17.40 10.49
CA ASN A 689 -23.84 -18.61 11.29
C ASN A 689 -22.62 -19.38 10.78
N LYS A 690 -22.46 -19.50 9.45
CA LYS A 690 -21.28 -20.12 8.85
C LYS A 690 -20.00 -19.34 9.21
N GLN A 691 -20.07 -18.01 9.18
CA GLN A 691 -18.96 -17.14 9.56
C GLN A 691 -18.59 -17.35 11.03
N ILE A 692 -19.55 -17.32 11.96
CA ILE A 692 -19.33 -17.60 13.39
C ILE A 692 -18.72 -18.98 13.61
N SER A 693 -19.22 -20.02 12.92
CA SER A 693 -18.70 -21.39 13.07
C SER A 693 -17.29 -21.61 12.50
N SER A 694 -16.81 -20.69 11.65
CA SER A 694 -15.51 -20.81 10.97
C SER A 694 -14.37 -20.12 11.73
N VAL A 695 -14.68 -19.40 12.80
CA VAL A 695 -13.71 -18.62 13.60
C VAL A 695 -13.73 -19.07 15.05
N VAL A 696 -12.60 -18.94 15.75
CA VAL A 696 -12.39 -19.35 17.15
C VAL A 696 -11.64 -18.27 17.93
N GLY A 697 -11.76 -18.27 19.26
CA GLY A 697 -11.07 -17.30 20.13
C GLY A 697 -11.45 -15.85 19.84
N VAL A 698 -10.44 -14.97 19.75
CA VAL A 698 -10.57 -13.52 19.50
C VAL A 698 -11.39 -13.19 18.26
N ASP A 699 -11.16 -13.90 17.16
CA ASP A 699 -11.82 -13.65 15.87
C ASP A 699 -13.32 -13.91 15.95
N LYS A 700 -13.72 -14.85 16.81
CA LYS A 700 -15.12 -15.17 17.07
C LYS A 700 -15.81 -14.06 17.84
N ILE A 701 -15.16 -13.52 18.88
CA ILE A 701 -15.67 -12.39 19.66
C ILE A 701 -15.81 -11.14 18.80
N THR A 702 -14.79 -10.84 17.98
CA THR A 702 -14.84 -9.69 17.04
C THR A 702 -15.93 -9.86 15.99
N THR A 703 -16.12 -11.09 15.47
CA THR A 703 -17.22 -11.40 14.54
C THR A 703 -18.59 -11.22 15.20
N LEU A 704 -18.76 -11.65 16.45
CA LEU A 704 -20.00 -11.51 17.21
C LEU A 704 -20.33 -10.03 17.46
N LEU A 705 -19.36 -9.21 17.85
CA LEU A 705 -19.53 -7.75 17.97
C LEU A 705 -20.02 -7.10 16.66
N GLY A 706 -19.40 -7.46 15.53
CA GLY A 706 -19.81 -6.95 14.22
C GLY A 706 -21.21 -7.44 13.78
N ILE A 707 -21.68 -8.58 14.28
CA ILE A 707 -23.03 -9.09 14.02
C ILE A 707 -24.05 -8.40 14.93
N SER A 708 -23.71 -8.16 16.20
CA SER A 708 -24.53 -7.39 17.15
C SER A 708 -24.91 -6.03 16.57
N ASN A 709 -23.89 -5.26 16.12
CA ASN A 709 -24.11 -3.95 15.52
C ASN A 709 -25.06 -4.00 14.32
N LYS A 710 -24.94 -5.04 13.47
CA LYS A 710 -25.82 -5.24 12.32
C LYS A 710 -27.24 -5.58 12.73
N ARG A 711 -27.46 -6.26 13.85
CA ARG A 711 -28.81 -6.58 14.35
C ARG A 711 -29.47 -5.33 14.93
N VAL A 712 -28.74 -4.54 15.70
CA VAL A 712 -29.21 -3.24 16.22
C VAL A 712 -29.54 -2.29 15.06
N ALA A 713 -28.65 -2.12 14.08
CA ALA A 713 -28.89 -1.31 12.87
C ALA A 713 -30.14 -1.75 12.07
N ARG A 714 -30.43 -3.06 12.04
CA ARG A 714 -31.65 -3.58 11.38
C ARG A 714 -32.90 -3.27 12.15
N LEU A 715 -32.88 -3.42 13.47
CA LEU A 715 -34.01 -3.09 14.34
C LEU A 715 -34.38 -1.61 14.18
N ILE A 716 -33.37 -0.73 14.18
CA ILE A 716 -33.54 0.71 13.92
C ILE A 716 -34.16 0.94 12.55
N LYS A 717 -33.60 0.33 11.49
CA LYS A 717 -34.12 0.51 10.13
C LYS A 717 -35.55 0.01 9.98
N MET A 718 -35.96 -1.00 10.74
CA MET A 718 -37.35 -1.47 10.77
C MET A 718 -38.29 -0.43 11.41
N TYR A 719 -37.84 0.29 12.43
CA TYR A 719 -38.61 1.38 13.03
C TYR A 719 -38.71 2.60 12.10
N GLU A 720 -37.61 2.98 11.44
CA GLU A 720 -37.62 4.05 10.43
C GLU A 720 -38.60 3.77 9.27
N LEU A 721 -38.78 2.49 8.91
CA LEU A 721 -39.67 2.07 7.83
C LEU A 721 -41.10 1.73 8.30
N ASP A 722 -41.47 2.06 9.55
CA ASP A 722 -42.79 1.77 10.15
C ASP A 722 -43.24 0.31 9.98
N VAL A 723 -42.33 -0.64 10.23
CA VAL A 723 -42.66 -2.08 10.13
C VAL A 723 -43.66 -2.47 11.24
N LYS A 724 -44.88 -2.85 10.85
CA LYS A 724 -46.00 -3.15 11.77
C LYS A 724 -46.05 -4.60 12.30
N ASP A 725 -45.15 -5.46 11.86
CA ASP A 725 -45.13 -6.87 12.25
C ASP A 725 -44.46 -7.03 13.63
N GLU A 726 -45.29 -7.07 14.68
CA GLU A 726 -44.83 -7.22 16.06
C GLU A 726 -44.07 -8.52 16.33
N GLN A 727 -44.39 -9.61 15.61
CA GLN A 727 -43.68 -10.89 15.77
C GLN A 727 -42.27 -10.79 15.23
N VAL A 728 -42.08 -10.13 14.09
CA VAL A 728 -40.76 -9.95 13.49
C VAL A 728 -39.91 -8.97 14.33
N LEU A 729 -40.50 -7.91 14.87
CA LEU A 729 -39.80 -7.00 15.78
C LEU A 729 -39.38 -7.69 17.08
N THR A 730 -40.30 -8.41 17.73
CA THR A 730 -40.01 -9.18 18.96
C THR A 730 -38.90 -10.19 18.72
N LYS A 731 -38.99 -10.98 17.64
CA LYS A 731 -37.96 -11.93 17.27
C LYS A 731 -36.60 -11.26 17.00
N THR A 732 -36.58 -10.07 16.41
CA THR A 732 -35.34 -9.33 16.17
C THR A 732 -34.69 -8.89 17.48
N MET A 733 -35.48 -8.47 18.48
CA MET A 733 -34.98 -8.18 19.83
C MET A 733 -34.44 -9.42 20.53
N ASP A 734 -35.14 -10.55 20.40
CA ASP A 734 -34.72 -11.83 20.97
C ASP A 734 -33.41 -12.31 20.35
N ASP A 735 -33.27 -12.14 19.03
CA ASP A 735 -32.03 -12.44 18.31
C ASP A 735 -30.88 -11.54 18.81
N ILE A 736 -31.14 -10.27 19.14
CA ILE A 736 -30.12 -9.35 19.69
C ILE A 736 -29.67 -9.83 21.08
N ILE A 737 -30.60 -10.09 22.00
CA ILE A 737 -30.29 -10.58 23.36
C ILE A 737 -29.50 -11.90 23.27
N SER A 738 -29.95 -12.84 22.44
CA SER A 738 -29.24 -14.11 22.27
C SER A 738 -27.82 -13.93 21.71
N GLN A 739 -27.55 -12.90 20.90
CA GLN A 739 -26.19 -12.64 20.43
C GLN A 739 -25.29 -12.08 21.54
N THR A 740 -25.80 -11.17 22.38
CA THR A 740 -25.02 -10.62 23.50
C THR A 740 -24.73 -11.69 24.56
N ASP A 741 -25.67 -12.59 24.83
CA ASP A 741 -25.46 -13.77 25.68
C ASP A 741 -24.30 -14.65 25.17
N ILE A 742 -24.30 -14.95 23.86
CA ILE A 742 -23.24 -15.76 23.23
C ILE A 742 -21.90 -15.03 23.30
N LEU A 743 -21.89 -13.72 23.08
CA LEU A 743 -20.69 -12.89 23.17
C LEU A 743 -20.07 -12.97 24.57
N ILE A 744 -20.87 -12.80 25.63
CA ILE A 744 -20.41 -12.88 27.02
C ILE A 744 -19.88 -14.29 27.33
N ALA A 745 -20.61 -15.33 26.96
CA ALA A 745 -20.20 -16.71 27.17
C ALA A 745 -18.91 -17.09 26.43
N GLU A 746 -18.60 -16.45 25.29
CA GLU A 746 -17.34 -16.66 24.58
C GLU A 746 -16.18 -15.87 25.21
N ILE A 747 -16.41 -14.67 25.73
CA ILE A 747 -15.42 -13.92 26.52
C ILE A 747 -15.02 -14.71 27.78
N GLU A 748 -15.98 -15.39 28.41
CA GLU A 748 -15.74 -16.22 29.58
C GLU A 748 -14.75 -17.37 29.34
N LYS A 749 -14.77 -17.95 28.14
CA LYS A 749 -13.94 -19.09 27.72
C LYS A 749 -12.49 -18.73 27.43
N ILE A 750 -12.14 -17.45 27.38
CA ILE A 750 -10.76 -17.01 27.16
C ILE A 750 -9.94 -17.31 28.42
N GLU A 751 -8.93 -18.17 28.30
CA GLU A 751 -8.06 -18.57 29.41
C GLU A 751 -7.01 -17.50 29.73
N ASN A 752 -6.55 -16.77 28.73
CA ASN A 752 -5.59 -15.69 28.90
C ASN A 752 -6.26 -14.46 29.55
N THR A 753 -5.80 -14.11 30.76
CA THR A 753 -6.40 -13.02 31.56
C THR A 753 -6.26 -11.65 30.88
N GLU A 754 -5.14 -11.39 30.21
CA GLU A 754 -4.84 -10.16 29.48
C GLU A 754 -5.76 -9.98 28.26
N GLU A 755 -5.90 -11.05 27.47
CA GLU A 755 -6.76 -11.08 26.28
C GLU A 755 -8.24 -10.95 26.67
N LYS A 756 -8.65 -11.63 27.75
CA LYS A 756 -10.00 -11.54 28.32
C LYS A 756 -10.35 -10.13 28.77
N LEU A 757 -9.45 -9.43 29.48
CA LEU A 757 -9.67 -8.05 29.92
C LEU A 757 -9.84 -7.09 28.74
N THR A 758 -8.96 -7.18 27.75
CA THR A 758 -9.01 -6.32 26.55
C THR A 758 -10.32 -6.51 25.78
N LEU A 759 -10.75 -7.76 25.62
CA LEU A 759 -12.00 -8.10 24.93
C LEU A 759 -13.24 -7.70 25.72
N ALA A 760 -13.21 -7.82 27.05
CA ALA A 760 -14.28 -7.37 27.93
C ALA A 760 -14.48 -5.84 27.84
N ILE A 761 -13.40 -5.05 27.87
CA ILE A 761 -13.52 -3.59 27.73
C ILE A 761 -14.06 -3.24 26.34
N LYS A 762 -13.51 -3.83 25.28
CA LYS A 762 -13.99 -3.64 23.90
C LYS A 762 -15.48 -3.98 23.75
N ALA A 763 -15.91 -5.12 24.29
CA ALA A 763 -17.32 -5.53 24.27
C ALA A 763 -18.21 -4.55 25.03
N SER A 764 -17.77 -4.08 26.20
CA SER A 764 -18.52 -3.09 26.98
C SER A 764 -18.72 -1.77 26.23
N MET A 765 -17.72 -1.32 25.48
CA MET A 765 -17.84 -0.09 24.67
C MET A 765 -18.86 -0.25 23.54
N TYR A 766 -18.88 -1.40 22.86
CA TYR A 766 -19.86 -1.70 21.81
C TYR A 766 -21.28 -1.79 22.37
N ILE A 767 -21.47 -2.53 23.47
CA ILE A 767 -22.78 -2.71 24.10
C ILE A 767 -23.29 -1.38 24.67
N ASP A 768 -22.42 -0.57 25.29
CA ASP A 768 -22.80 0.75 25.78
C ASP A 768 -23.23 1.67 24.63
N LYS A 769 -22.50 1.66 23.50
CA LYS A 769 -22.90 2.40 22.29
C LYS A 769 -24.23 1.92 21.72
N GLU A 770 -24.43 0.62 21.61
CA GLU A 770 -25.71 0.04 21.18
C GLU A 770 -26.85 0.40 22.14
N LEU A 771 -26.61 0.35 23.45
CA LEU A 771 -27.58 0.72 24.50
C LEU A 771 -27.97 2.20 24.42
N GLN A 772 -27.00 3.11 24.30
CA GLN A 772 -27.25 4.54 24.12
C GLN A 772 -28.11 4.79 22.88
N TYR A 773 -27.76 4.14 21.76
CA TYR A 773 -28.50 4.28 20.52
C TYR A 773 -29.94 3.76 20.63
N LEU A 774 -30.14 2.61 21.27
CA LEU A 774 -31.47 2.05 21.54
C LEU A 774 -32.28 2.95 22.50
N ARG A 775 -31.67 3.47 23.57
CA ARG A 775 -32.33 4.41 24.50
C ARG A 775 -32.86 5.65 23.77
N ASN A 776 -32.11 6.18 22.82
CA ASN A 776 -32.54 7.31 22.01
C ASN A 776 -33.74 6.94 21.13
N GLN A 777 -33.68 5.78 20.47
CA GLN A 777 -34.79 5.33 19.62
C GLN A 777 -36.08 5.05 20.42
N PHE A 778 -35.99 4.67 21.70
CA PHE A 778 -37.18 4.51 22.56
C PHE A 778 -38.04 5.78 22.67
N LYS A 779 -37.43 6.97 22.47
CA LYS A 779 -38.15 8.26 22.45
C LYS A 779 -38.92 8.49 21.15
N ASN A 780 -38.68 7.73 20.10
CA ASN A 780 -39.34 7.85 18.80
C ASN A 780 -40.86 7.61 18.91
N GLU A 781 -41.65 8.49 18.28
CA GLU A 781 -43.12 8.41 18.28
C GLU A 781 -43.68 7.07 17.78
N ALA A 782 -42.96 6.37 16.90
CA ALA A 782 -43.37 5.04 16.41
C ALA A 782 -43.33 3.99 17.54
N ILE A 783 -42.30 4.03 18.39
CA ILE A 783 -42.14 3.14 19.54
C ILE A 783 -43.14 3.52 20.65
N GLN A 784 -43.38 4.82 20.83
CA GLN A 784 -44.38 5.30 21.79
C GLN A 784 -45.84 4.99 21.38
N ARG A 785 -46.10 4.68 20.11
CA ARG A 785 -47.42 4.23 19.63
C ARG A 785 -47.59 2.71 19.57
N ALA A 786 -46.54 1.94 19.85
CA ALA A 786 -46.57 0.49 19.84
C ALA A 786 -47.42 -0.10 21.00
N SER A 787 -47.82 -1.38 20.87
CA SER A 787 -48.58 -2.08 21.90
C SER A 787 -47.82 -2.16 23.24
N SER A 788 -48.55 -2.30 24.35
CA SER A 788 -47.97 -2.46 25.69
C SER A 788 -47.04 -3.68 25.79
N SER A 789 -47.34 -4.73 25.02
CA SER A 789 -46.49 -5.92 24.89
C SER A 789 -45.14 -5.59 24.23
N MET A 790 -45.16 -4.84 23.12
CA MET A 790 -43.96 -4.43 22.40
C MET A 790 -43.08 -3.50 23.27
N LYS A 791 -43.70 -2.50 23.91
CA LYS A 791 -42.97 -1.57 24.80
C LYS A 791 -42.29 -2.30 25.96
N SER A 792 -42.99 -3.25 26.57
CA SER A 792 -42.41 -4.09 27.63
C SER A 792 -41.23 -4.92 27.13
N ARG A 793 -41.29 -5.46 25.89
CA ARG A 793 -40.17 -6.21 25.31
C ARG A 793 -38.97 -5.32 24.99
N TYR A 794 -39.21 -4.10 24.50
CA TYR A 794 -38.15 -3.12 24.26
C TYR A 794 -37.46 -2.70 25.57
N LEU A 795 -38.24 -2.45 26.62
CA LEU A 795 -37.70 -2.16 27.95
C LEU A 795 -36.88 -3.34 28.49
N MET A 796 -37.31 -4.57 28.25
CA MET A 796 -36.55 -5.77 28.59
C MET A 796 -35.22 -5.81 27.83
N LEU A 797 -35.20 -5.54 26.52
CA LEU A 797 -33.95 -5.44 25.75
C LEU A 797 -32.98 -4.40 26.35
N LEU A 798 -33.48 -3.22 26.73
CA LEU A 798 -32.65 -2.19 27.39
C LEU A 798 -32.12 -2.66 28.75
N GLN A 799 -32.94 -3.40 29.51
CA GLN A 799 -32.57 -3.94 30.81
C GLN A 799 -31.53 -5.05 30.67
N GLU A 800 -31.67 -5.95 29.69
CA GLU A 800 -30.69 -7.00 29.38
C GLU A 800 -29.35 -6.37 28.97
N PHE A 801 -29.33 -5.36 28.11
CA PHE A 801 -28.08 -4.66 27.75
C PHE A 801 -27.41 -4.01 28.95
N GLN A 802 -28.21 -3.45 29.86
CA GLN A 802 -27.69 -2.89 31.11
C GLN A 802 -27.14 -3.98 32.04
N GLN A 803 -27.78 -5.16 32.06
CA GLN A 803 -27.30 -6.31 32.82
C GLN A 803 -26.04 -6.93 32.20
N ASP A 804 -25.96 -7.00 30.88
CA ASP A 804 -24.80 -7.44 30.11
C ASP A 804 -23.59 -6.54 30.37
N LEU A 805 -23.80 -5.23 30.45
CA LEU A 805 -22.76 -4.29 30.88
C LEU A 805 -22.28 -4.58 32.30
N LEU A 806 -23.18 -4.85 33.24
CA LEU A 806 -22.82 -5.22 34.62
C LEU A 806 -22.08 -6.57 34.69
N ASN A 807 -22.50 -7.54 33.89
CA ASN A 807 -21.86 -8.85 33.80
C ASN A 807 -20.44 -8.71 33.22
N ILE A 808 -20.25 -7.85 32.22
CA ILE A 808 -18.94 -7.56 31.64
C ILE A 808 -18.08 -6.71 32.59
N GLU A 809 -18.69 -5.83 33.39
CA GLU A 809 -18.01 -5.07 34.44
C GLU A 809 -17.34 -5.97 35.49
N SER A 810 -17.87 -7.17 35.74
CA SER A 810 -17.20 -8.14 36.61
C SER A 810 -15.83 -8.63 36.08
N TYR A 811 -15.60 -8.48 34.77
CA TYR A 811 -14.33 -8.77 34.11
C TYR A 811 -13.44 -7.53 33.95
N LYS A 812 -13.94 -6.33 34.30
CA LYS A 812 -13.17 -5.07 34.22
C LYS A 812 -12.22 -4.92 35.40
N PHE A 813 -11.18 -4.14 35.16
CA PHE A 813 -10.30 -3.61 36.19
C PHE A 813 -11.13 -2.79 37.20
N GLY A 814 -11.02 -3.09 38.50
CA GLY A 814 -11.84 -2.47 39.55
C GLY A 814 -11.41 -1.06 39.99
N GLY A 815 -10.33 -0.52 39.41
CA GLY A 815 -9.90 0.87 39.64
C GLY A 815 -10.54 1.84 38.65
N ASN A 816 -10.34 3.14 38.89
CA ASN A 816 -10.85 4.19 38.00
C ASN A 816 -10.02 4.20 36.72
N ILE A 817 -10.57 3.71 35.60
CA ILE A 817 -9.85 3.59 34.31
C ILE A 817 -9.13 4.90 33.92
N GLU A 818 -9.74 6.05 34.17
CA GLU A 818 -9.19 7.37 33.83
C GLU A 818 -7.95 7.72 34.68
N LYS A 819 -7.88 7.25 35.92
CA LYS A 819 -6.82 7.57 36.90
C LYS A 819 -5.82 6.44 37.13
N ASP A 820 -6.23 5.19 37.00
CA ASP A 820 -5.47 4.03 37.39
C ASP A 820 -5.00 3.30 36.14
N LYS A 821 -3.71 2.95 36.08
CA LYS A 821 -3.10 2.31 34.91
C LYS A 821 -2.63 0.91 35.25
N LEU A 822 -2.89 -0.01 34.34
CA LEU A 822 -2.58 -1.42 34.50
C LEU A 822 -1.52 -1.83 33.49
N PHE A 823 -0.48 -2.48 34.02
CA PHE A 823 0.60 -3.09 33.28
C PHE A 823 0.62 -4.58 33.60
N ILE A 824 0.76 -5.39 32.55
CA ILE A 824 0.97 -6.84 32.67
C ILE A 824 2.28 -7.12 31.95
N PHE A 825 3.20 -7.81 32.62
CA PHE A 825 4.54 -8.06 32.09
C PHE A 825 5.09 -9.40 32.56
N GLN A 826 6.08 -9.91 31.83
CA GLN A 826 6.74 -11.18 32.12
C GLN A 826 8.12 -10.94 32.69
N VAL A 827 8.42 -11.62 33.80
CA VAL A 827 9.71 -11.65 34.46
C VAL A 827 10.42 -12.96 34.10
N PRO A 828 11.56 -12.91 33.39
CA PRO A 828 12.18 -14.11 32.84
C PRO A 828 12.90 -14.96 33.89
N ARG A 829 13.37 -14.34 34.99
CA ARG A 829 14.09 -14.97 36.10
C ARG A 829 13.81 -14.27 37.42
N SER A 830 13.73 -15.03 38.51
CA SER A 830 13.56 -14.44 39.85
C SER A 830 14.77 -13.58 40.20
N GLY A 831 14.56 -12.37 40.70
CA GLY A 831 15.64 -11.41 40.98
C GLY A 831 15.12 -10.08 41.53
N LEU A 832 16.02 -9.12 41.77
CA LEU A 832 15.68 -7.77 42.22
C LEU A 832 15.56 -6.83 40.99
N TYR A 833 14.40 -6.19 40.86
CA TYR A 833 14.07 -5.31 39.75
C TYR A 833 13.78 -3.89 40.25
N GLY A 834 14.46 -2.90 39.67
CA GLY A 834 14.19 -1.49 39.88
C GLY A 834 13.16 -0.97 38.88
N PHE A 835 12.28 -0.09 39.34
CA PHE A 835 11.23 0.53 38.53
C PHE A 835 11.45 2.04 38.42
N SER A 836 11.18 2.61 37.25
CA SER A 836 11.24 4.05 37.04
C SER A 836 10.05 4.54 36.22
N LEU A 837 9.42 5.64 36.63
CA LEU A 837 8.30 6.28 35.94
C LEU A 837 8.79 7.53 35.24
N LYS A 838 8.53 7.66 33.94
CA LYS A 838 8.80 8.92 33.24
C LYS A 838 7.87 9.99 33.79
N TYR A 839 8.43 11.13 34.20
CA TYR A 839 7.63 12.27 34.61
C TYR A 839 6.85 12.82 33.41
N ASP A 840 5.58 13.11 33.67
CA ASP A 840 4.63 13.74 32.78
C ASP A 840 3.87 14.76 33.65
N SER A 841 3.75 16.00 33.18
CA SER A 841 2.96 17.04 33.85
C SER A 841 1.52 16.61 34.12
N ASN A 842 1.00 15.64 33.37
CA ASN A 842 -0.34 15.06 33.55
C ASN A 842 -0.44 14.08 34.75
N LEU A 843 0.69 13.59 35.31
CA LEU A 843 0.70 12.69 36.48
C LEU A 843 0.31 13.40 37.78
N GLY A 844 0.50 14.72 37.85
CA GLY A 844 0.22 15.53 39.03
C GLY A 844 1.26 16.63 39.25
N LYS A 845 1.00 17.50 40.23
CA LYS A 845 1.97 18.52 40.68
C LYS A 845 3.07 17.83 41.49
N VAL A 846 4.25 18.47 41.55
CA VAL A 846 5.32 18.04 42.47
C VAL A 846 4.72 17.91 43.87
N GLY A 847 4.95 16.77 44.53
CA GLY A 847 4.35 16.43 45.82
C GLY A 847 3.11 15.52 45.76
N THR A 848 2.55 15.25 44.58
CA THR A 848 1.50 14.22 44.43
C THR A 848 2.08 12.83 44.71
N THR A 849 1.36 12.01 45.48
CA THR A 849 1.77 10.63 45.79
C THR A 849 1.17 9.65 44.80
N VAL A 850 2.03 8.81 44.21
CA VAL A 850 1.67 7.71 43.33
C VAL A 850 1.84 6.40 44.10
N GLU A 851 0.81 5.57 44.10
CA GLU A 851 0.84 4.23 44.69
C GLU A 851 1.06 3.19 43.57
N LEU A 852 2.11 2.38 43.70
CA LEU A 852 2.35 1.19 42.87
C LEU A 852 1.86 -0.04 43.63
N VAL A 853 0.97 -0.81 43.03
CA VAL A 853 0.51 -2.08 43.59
C VAL A 853 0.95 -3.22 42.68
N ILE A 854 1.81 -4.10 43.17
CA ILE A 854 2.24 -5.31 42.45
C ILE A 854 1.53 -6.54 43.02
N ASP A 855 0.95 -7.35 42.13
CA ASP A 855 0.26 -8.62 42.41
C ASP A 855 -0.76 -8.58 43.56
N LYS A 856 -1.31 -7.40 43.85
CA LYS A 856 -2.27 -7.12 44.93
C LYS A 856 -1.75 -7.38 46.36
N SER A 857 -0.45 -7.54 46.55
CA SER A 857 0.16 -7.84 47.87
C SER A 857 1.18 -6.81 48.35
N GLU A 858 1.87 -6.12 47.45
CA GLU A 858 2.91 -5.14 47.80
C GLU A 858 2.57 -3.75 47.25
N SER A 859 2.64 -2.71 48.11
CA SER A 859 2.34 -1.32 47.73
C SER A 859 3.54 -0.40 48.01
N LEU A 860 4.04 0.30 46.98
CA LEU A 860 5.05 1.35 47.13
C LEU A 860 4.42 2.73 46.94
N LEU A 861 4.69 3.66 47.85
CA LEU A 861 4.26 5.06 47.76
C LEU A 861 5.45 5.92 47.37
N VAL A 862 5.31 6.65 46.26
CA VAL A 862 6.37 7.49 45.69
C VAL A 862 5.83 8.90 45.50
N GLU A 863 6.60 9.90 45.93
CA GLU A 863 6.25 11.31 45.77
C GLU A 863 6.82 11.85 44.46
N ILE A 864 5.98 12.46 43.62
CA ILE A 864 6.41 13.06 42.34
C ILE A 864 7.37 14.21 42.60
N ASN A 865 8.54 14.17 41.94
CA ASN A 865 9.56 15.19 41.98
C ASN A 865 9.78 15.82 40.58
N ASN A 866 10.74 16.74 40.45
CA ASN A 866 11.04 17.43 39.19
C ASN A 866 12.02 16.67 38.28
N ASP A 867 12.38 15.43 38.60
CA ASP A 867 13.27 14.65 37.75
C ASP A 867 12.52 14.11 36.53
N SER A 868 13.18 14.03 35.37
CA SER A 868 12.57 13.48 34.15
C SER A 868 12.13 12.02 34.31
N TRP A 869 12.73 11.31 35.26
CA TRP A 869 12.40 9.94 35.64
C TRP A 869 12.39 9.83 37.15
N ILE A 870 11.27 9.37 37.68
CA ILE A 870 11.02 9.16 39.10
C ILE A 870 11.40 7.72 39.41
N ASP A 871 12.37 7.53 40.30
CA ASP A 871 12.70 6.21 40.83
C ASP A 871 11.57 5.70 41.72
N MET A 872 11.02 4.55 41.38
CA MET A 872 9.90 3.94 42.08
C MET A 872 10.33 2.88 43.11
N GLY A 873 11.63 2.61 43.22
CA GLY A 873 12.19 1.64 44.14
C GLY A 873 12.38 0.25 43.53
N ASP A 874 12.95 -0.63 44.36
CA ASP A 874 13.41 -1.96 43.96
C ASP A 874 12.55 -3.05 44.61
N LEU A 875 12.09 -4.02 43.83
CA LEU A 875 11.24 -5.12 44.30
C LEU A 875 11.77 -6.49 43.87
N PRO A 876 11.72 -7.50 44.76
CA PRO A 876 12.01 -8.87 44.38
C PRO A 876 10.82 -9.44 43.60
N LEU A 877 11.06 -9.91 42.38
CA LEU A 877 10.04 -10.56 41.57
C LEU A 877 10.44 -12.00 41.28
N ASP A 878 9.46 -12.88 41.23
CA ASP A 878 9.65 -14.27 40.84
C ASP A 878 9.63 -14.43 39.31
N LYS A 879 10.07 -15.59 38.81
CA LYS A 879 9.90 -15.92 37.40
C LYS A 879 8.40 -16.13 37.09
N GLY A 880 7.84 -15.33 36.19
CA GLY A 880 6.46 -15.50 35.75
C GLY A 880 5.80 -14.21 35.27
N GLU A 881 4.48 -14.25 35.15
CA GLU A 881 3.65 -13.08 34.86
C GLU A 881 3.42 -12.27 36.13
N HIS A 882 3.60 -10.96 36.04
CA HIS A 882 3.34 -10.02 37.11
C HIS A 882 2.39 -8.91 36.66
N ARG A 883 1.63 -8.39 37.62
CA ARG A 883 0.68 -7.29 37.43
C ARG A 883 1.14 -6.07 38.23
N LEU A 884 1.31 -4.95 37.54
CA LEU A 884 1.58 -3.65 38.15
C LEU A 884 0.38 -2.71 37.93
N GLU A 885 -0.16 -2.17 39.03
CA GLU A 885 -1.14 -1.09 39.01
C GLU A 885 -0.50 0.20 39.48
N ILE A 886 -0.69 1.28 38.73
CA ILE A 886 -0.35 2.64 39.15
C ILE A 886 -1.64 3.34 39.53
N ARG A 887 -1.76 3.77 40.79
CA ARG A 887 -2.90 4.50 41.33
C ARG A 887 -2.46 5.90 41.75
N ILE A 888 -3.15 6.90 41.23
CA ILE A 888 -2.84 8.30 41.54
C ILE A 888 -3.84 8.82 42.56
N ASN A 889 -3.35 9.10 43.77
CA ASN A 889 -4.13 9.75 44.82
C ASN A 889 -4.16 11.26 44.56
N ASN A 890 -4.96 11.68 43.58
CA ASN A 890 -5.25 13.09 43.37
C ASN A 890 -6.76 13.32 43.23
N GLU A 891 -7.32 14.12 44.13
CA GLU A 891 -8.73 14.54 44.09
C GLU A 891 -8.95 15.63 43.02
N ASP A 892 -7.91 16.40 42.67
CA ASP A 892 -7.97 17.51 41.72
C ASP A 892 -7.04 17.27 40.51
N ILE A 893 -7.51 16.49 39.53
CA ILE A 893 -6.98 16.62 38.16
C ILE A 893 -7.51 17.97 37.66
N ASP A 894 -6.64 18.96 37.52
CA ASP A 894 -6.99 20.35 37.23
C ASP A 894 -8.04 20.42 36.09
N ILE A 895 -9.28 20.80 36.44
CA ILE A 895 -10.30 21.10 35.44
C ILE A 895 -9.77 22.30 34.65
N LEU A 896 -9.49 22.10 33.36
CA LEU A 896 -8.99 23.16 32.50
C LEU A 896 -9.94 24.36 32.58
N LYS A 897 -9.38 25.57 32.70
CA LYS A 897 -10.18 26.78 32.83
C LYS A 897 -10.74 27.21 31.48
N TRP A 898 -12.06 27.44 31.46
CA TRP A 898 -12.77 27.91 30.29
C TRP A 898 -13.12 29.38 30.44
N ALA A 899 -12.98 30.14 29.36
CA ALA A 899 -13.51 31.50 29.26
C ALA A 899 -14.65 31.53 28.23
N GLU A 900 -15.71 32.29 28.51
CA GLU A 900 -16.74 32.62 27.53
C GLU A 900 -16.12 33.47 26.41
N THR A 901 -16.49 33.18 25.17
CA THR A 901 -16.10 34.02 24.01
C THR A 901 -17.25 34.95 23.62
N ASP A 902 -16.89 36.17 23.26
CA ASP A 902 -17.82 37.23 22.90
C ASP A 902 -18.55 36.88 21.58
N SER A 903 -19.88 36.96 21.58
CA SER A 903 -20.75 36.56 20.45
C SER A 903 -20.64 37.47 19.21
N SER A 904 -19.77 38.47 19.26
CA SER A 904 -19.64 39.57 18.30
C SER A 904 -18.91 39.21 17.00
N LEU A 905 -18.29 38.03 16.88
CA LEU A 905 -17.50 37.61 15.71
C LEU A 905 -18.33 37.09 14.52
N TYR A 906 -19.61 36.75 14.71
CA TYR A 906 -20.49 36.23 13.65
C TYR A 906 -21.90 36.87 13.74
N PRO A 907 -22.12 38.06 13.13
CA PRO A 907 -23.32 38.87 13.36
C PRO A 907 -24.64 38.25 12.87
N ASP A 908 -24.58 37.24 11.99
CA ASP A 908 -25.76 36.63 11.35
C ASP A 908 -26.13 35.24 11.92
N LYS A 909 -25.42 34.73 12.94
CA LYS A 909 -25.69 33.43 13.57
C LYS A 909 -25.58 33.52 15.09
N SER A 910 -26.43 32.80 15.82
CA SER A 910 -26.34 32.67 17.28
C SER A 910 -25.19 31.72 17.62
N CYS A 911 -23.97 32.26 17.64
CA CYS A 911 -22.77 31.49 17.94
C CYS A 911 -22.37 31.64 19.40
N TYR A 912 -22.17 30.50 20.08
CA TYR A 912 -21.66 30.41 21.43
C TYR A 912 -20.32 29.68 21.39
N GLY A 913 -19.27 30.28 21.93
CA GLY A 913 -17.97 29.60 21.99
C GLY A 913 -17.42 29.51 23.41
N ALA A 914 -16.65 28.46 23.64
CA ALA A 914 -15.86 28.27 24.84
C ALA A 914 -14.38 28.26 24.44
N LYS A 915 -13.58 29.11 25.07
CA LYS A 915 -12.14 29.15 24.85
C LYS A 915 -11.44 28.43 25.99
N LEU A 916 -10.58 27.50 25.61
CA LEU A 916 -9.69 26.85 26.56
C LEU A 916 -8.56 27.83 26.87
N VAL A 917 -8.55 28.39 28.07
CA VAL A 917 -7.52 29.33 28.52
C VAL A 917 -6.57 28.56 29.40
N ASN A 918 -5.56 27.95 28.77
CA ASN A 918 -4.41 27.43 29.51
C ASN A 918 -3.12 28.09 28.99
N ASP A 919 -2.26 28.51 29.91
CA ASP A 919 -0.97 29.13 29.60
C ASP A 919 0.14 28.09 29.38
N ASP A 920 -0.08 26.84 29.82
CA ASP A 920 0.84 25.70 29.65
C ASP A 920 0.40 24.75 28.51
N PRO A 921 1.34 24.11 27.79
CA PRO A 921 1.04 23.08 26.80
C PRO A 921 0.21 21.96 27.44
N ILE A 922 -0.97 21.69 26.91
CA ILE A 922 -1.85 20.66 27.45
C ILE A 922 -1.39 19.33 26.88
N GLY A 923 -1.12 18.37 27.76
CA GLY A 923 -0.92 16.98 27.37
C GLY A 923 -2.21 16.33 26.85
N PHE A 924 -2.28 15.00 26.88
CA PHE A 924 -3.46 14.28 26.41
C PHE A 924 -4.67 14.61 27.30
N GLY A 925 -5.78 14.99 26.68
CA GLY A 925 -7.00 15.38 27.39
C GLY A 925 -8.22 14.72 26.80
N SER A 926 -9.14 14.32 27.67
CA SER A 926 -10.50 13.99 27.28
C SER A 926 -11.44 15.16 27.50
N PHE A 927 -12.23 15.48 26.48
CA PHE A 927 -13.22 16.55 26.53
C PHE A 927 -14.61 15.92 26.46
N LYS A 928 -15.47 16.25 27.43
CA LYS A 928 -16.90 15.94 27.44
C LYS A 928 -17.66 17.26 27.59
N MET A 929 -18.34 17.71 26.54
CA MET A 929 -19.10 18.96 26.59
C MET A 929 -20.58 18.68 26.83
N ARG A 930 -21.18 19.34 27.82
CA ARG A 930 -22.62 19.29 28.09
C ARG A 930 -23.24 20.63 27.74
N PHE A 931 -24.34 20.67 26.99
CA PHE A 931 -25.12 21.89 26.83
C PHE A 931 -26.57 21.68 27.27
N LYS A 932 -27.21 22.74 27.75
CA LYS A 932 -28.61 22.74 28.16
C LYS A 932 -29.43 23.57 27.19
N ASN A 933 -30.33 22.93 26.44
CA ASN A 933 -31.30 23.61 25.57
C ASN A 933 -32.61 23.85 26.35
N PRO A 934 -33.08 25.10 26.51
CA PRO A 934 -34.29 25.39 27.28
C PRO A 934 -35.61 24.88 26.65
N ILE A 935 -35.65 24.62 25.33
CA ILE A 935 -36.88 24.30 24.59
C ILE A 935 -37.19 22.79 24.62
N ALA A 936 -36.18 21.94 24.68
CA ALA A 936 -36.33 20.51 24.90
C ALA A 936 -36.25 20.27 26.42
N GLN A 937 -37.37 19.89 27.06
CA GLN A 937 -37.46 19.71 28.51
C GLN A 937 -36.35 18.79 29.06
N GLY A 938 -35.22 19.38 29.44
CA GLY A 938 -34.08 18.69 30.05
C GLY A 938 -33.17 17.90 29.10
N GLU A 939 -33.14 18.17 27.80
CA GLU A 939 -32.31 17.37 26.88
C GLU A 939 -30.87 17.88 26.74
N GLU A 940 -29.94 16.92 26.79
CA GLU A 940 -28.49 17.06 26.63
C GLU A 940 -28.13 16.78 25.16
N TYR A 941 -27.41 17.68 24.48
CA TYR A 941 -26.90 17.44 23.11
C TYR A 941 -25.36 17.42 23.11
N ILE A 942 -24.72 16.71 22.17
CA ILE A 942 -23.27 16.54 22.01
C ILE A 942 -22.94 16.53 20.49
N PHE A 943 -21.89 17.25 20.04
CA PHE A 943 -21.47 17.35 18.62
C PHE A 943 -19.97 16.96 18.43
N TYR A 944 -19.56 16.53 17.23
CA TYR A 944 -18.32 15.77 16.91
C TYR A 944 -17.40 16.34 15.79
N GLU A 945 -16.07 16.17 15.93
CA GLU A 945 -15.11 15.54 14.97
C GLU A 945 -13.77 15.18 15.69
N ILE A 946 -13.14 14.04 15.34
CA ILE A 946 -11.76 13.65 15.72
C ILE A 946 -10.81 14.07 14.59
N ASN A 947 -9.83 14.90 14.91
CA ASN A 947 -8.66 15.08 14.04
C ASN A 947 -7.80 13.83 14.16
N ASP A 948 -7.58 13.12 13.05
CA ASP A 948 -6.34 12.36 12.90
C ASP A 948 -5.20 13.37 12.99
N ALA A 949 -4.47 13.36 14.11
CA ALA A 949 -3.23 14.09 14.25
C ALA A 949 -2.22 13.52 13.25
N ILE A 950 -2.14 14.16 12.08
CA ILE A 950 -0.95 14.08 11.24
C ILE A 950 -0.02 15.19 11.72
N GLU A 951 1.14 14.78 12.25
CA GLU A 951 2.30 15.61 12.50
C GLU A 951 2.54 16.57 11.32
N GLY A 952 2.35 17.86 11.54
CA GLY A 952 2.54 18.89 10.52
C GLY A 952 1.77 20.16 10.89
N GLY A 953 2.43 21.06 11.60
CA GLY A 953 1.84 22.32 12.06
C GLY A 953 1.34 23.20 10.92
N VAL A 954 0.06 23.07 10.57
CA VAL A 954 -0.79 24.11 9.95
C VAL A 954 -2.24 23.82 10.35
N THR A 955 -2.77 24.54 11.33
CA THR A 955 -4.21 24.57 11.63
C THR A 955 -4.92 25.43 10.59
N ASN A 956 -5.40 24.82 9.51
CA ASN A 956 -6.49 25.42 8.75
C ASN A 956 -7.76 25.27 9.59
N LEU A 957 -8.35 26.40 10.01
CA LEU A 957 -9.74 26.46 10.45
C LEU A 957 -10.62 26.10 9.25
N SER A 958 -10.96 24.82 9.10
CA SER A 958 -12.04 24.42 8.21
C SER A 958 -13.34 24.95 8.78
N THR A 959 -13.95 25.93 8.11
CA THR A 959 -15.36 26.26 8.31
C THR A 959 -16.19 25.09 7.81
N PHE A 960 -16.85 24.39 8.72
CA PHE A 960 -17.76 23.29 8.41
C PHE A 960 -19.18 23.83 8.24
N GLU A 961 -19.74 23.69 7.04
CA GLU A 961 -21.17 23.88 6.78
C GLU A 961 -21.84 22.50 6.83
N TYR A 962 -22.58 22.24 7.91
CA TYR A 962 -23.44 21.08 8.01
C TYR A 962 -24.69 21.31 7.13
N GLN A 963 -24.89 20.45 6.12
CA GLN A 963 -26.18 20.37 5.43
C GLN A 963 -27.15 19.54 6.28
N GLU A 964 -28.26 20.17 6.64
CA GLU A 964 -29.39 19.61 7.38
C GLU A 964 -29.85 18.24 6.86
N ASP A 965 -29.82 17.24 7.74
CA ASP A 965 -30.95 16.31 7.93
C ASP A 965 -30.84 15.72 9.36
N VAL A 966 -31.05 16.60 10.36
CA VAL A 966 -31.08 16.21 11.79
C VAL A 966 -32.52 15.91 12.18
N SER A 967 -32.87 14.64 12.26
CA SER A 967 -33.89 14.19 13.21
C SER A 967 -33.19 13.41 14.32
N ASP A 968 -33.03 14.07 15.47
CA ASP A 968 -32.77 13.56 16.82
C ASP A 968 -31.97 12.25 16.98
N THR A 969 -30.68 12.37 17.35
CA THR A 969 -30.02 11.40 18.26
C THR A 969 -28.77 12.00 18.91
N THR A 970 -28.61 11.74 20.20
CA THR A 970 -27.52 12.18 21.09
C THR A 970 -26.44 11.08 21.23
N GLU A 971 -25.16 11.39 21.06
CA GLU A 971 -24.06 10.43 21.28
C GLU A 971 -23.10 10.94 22.36
N ASP A 972 -22.78 10.12 23.38
CA ASP A 972 -21.66 10.41 24.30
C ASP A 972 -20.34 10.11 23.56
N LEU A 973 -19.66 11.14 23.05
CA LEU A 973 -18.33 11.00 22.45
C LEU A 973 -17.29 11.73 23.32
N ARG A 974 -16.22 10.99 23.64
CA ARG A 974 -15.01 11.52 24.29
C ARG A 974 -14.05 11.92 23.17
N PHE A 975 -13.42 13.09 23.25
CA PHE A 975 -12.35 13.47 22.33
C PHE A 975 -11.01 13.12 22.95
N TYR A 976 -10.04 12.62 22.18
CA TYR A 976 -8.64 12.54 22.62
C TYR A 976 -7.79 13.36 21.65
N ASP A 977 -7.11 14.40 22.15
CA ASP A 977 -6.14 15.17 21.35
C ASP A 977 -4.73 14.64 21.64
N VAL A 978 -3.99 14.33 20.57
CA VAL A 978 -2.62 13.79 20.62
C VAL A 978 -1.68 14.97 20.42
N GLU A 979 -1.20 15.55 21.52
CA GLU A 979 -0.32 16.74 21.59
C GLU A 979 -0.94 18.08 21.10
N ALA A 980 -1.49 18.88 22.02
CA ALA A 980 -1.97 20.22 21.71
C ALA A 980 -0.88 21.30 21.92
N MET A 981 -0.16 21.69 20.87
CA MET A 981 0.57 22.96 20.84
C MET A 981 -0.36 24.10 20.36
N GLY A 982 -1.08 24.76 21.29
CA GLY A 982 -1.74 26.05 21.01
C GLY A 982 -3.12 26.26 21.66
N LYS A 983 -3.52 27.55 21.75
CA LYS A 983 -4.84 27.99 22.25
C LYS A 983 -5.94 27.50 21.30
N ARG A 984 -6.85 26.62 21.78
CA ARG A 984 -8.04 26.20 21.02
C ARG A 984 -9.29 26.97 21.44
N GLU A 985 -10.10 27.30 20.44
CA GLU A 985 -11.39 27.96 20.59
C GLU A 985 -12.45 27.07 19.96
N PHE A 986 -13.46 26.70 20.74
CA PHE A 986 -14.59 25.90 20.26
C PHE A 986 -15.77 26.83 20.07
N VAL A 987 -16.34 26.90 18.86
CA VAL A 987 -17.48 27.77 18.54
C VAL A 987 -18.62 26.94 17.98
N PHE A 988 -19.81 27.07 18.57
CA PHE A 988 -21.04 26.38 18.17
C PHE A 988 -22.05 27.40 17.67
N CYS A 989 -22.46 27.28 16.42
CA CYS A 989 -23.42 28.20 15.79
C CYS A 989 -24.76 27.51 15.53
N GLY A 990 -25.84 28.05 16.10
CA GLY A 990 -27.22 27.61 15.83
C GLY A 990 -27.97 28.53 14.87
N ASN A 991 -28.97 27.98 14.17
CA ASN A 991 -29.86 28.72 13.27
C ASN A 991 -30.98 29.51 14.01
N THR A 992 -31.12 29.35 15.33
CA THR A 992 -32.23 29.96 16.10
C THR A 992 -31.75 31.14 16.94
N GLN A 993 -32.43 32.27 16.82
CA GLN A 993 -32.07 33.58 17.38
C GLN A 993 -32.49 33.80 18.85
N GLU A 994 -32.64 32.75 19.66
CA GLU A 994 -33.13 32.86 21.04
C GLU A 994 -32.10 32.51 22.12
N ASP A 995 -32.28 33.21 23.26
CA ASP A 995 -31.34 33.36 24.37
C ASP A 995 -31.18 32.09 25.22
N SER A 996 -29.93 31.85 25.62
CA SER A 996 -29.45 30.95 26.70
C SER A 996 -29.20 29.48 26.34
N LEU A 997 -28.18 29.22 25.51
CA LEU A 997 -27.40 27.99 25.60
C LEU A 997 -26.34 28.12 26.71
N SER A 998 -26.34 27.24 27.72
CA SER A 998 -25.24 27.13 28.69
C SER A 998 -24.36 25.93 28.35
N ILE A 999 -23.08 26.16 28.10
CA ILE A 999 -22.07 25.11 27.85
C ILE A 999 -21.35 24.81 29.17
N LEU A 1000 -21.43 23.57 29.64
CA LEU A 1000 -20.69 23.01 30.76
C LEU A 1000 -19.65 22.05 30.20
N PRO A 1001 -18.44 22.53 29.84
CA PRO A 1001 -17.37 21.65 29.45
C PRO A 1001 -16.83 20.92 30.67
N HIS A 1002 -16.75 19.59 30.57
CA HIS A 1002 -16.03 18.74 31.50
C HIS A 1002 -14.79 18.22 30.80
N THR A 1003 -13.62 18.44 31.40
CA THR A 1003 -12.36 17.98 30.84
C THR A 1003 -11.67 17.09 31.86
N THR A 1004 -11.36 15.87 31.47
CA THR A 1004 -10.53 14.97 32.28
C THR A 1004 -9.21 14.81 31.57
N GLN A 1005 -8.13 15.24 32.20
CA GLN A 1005 -6.76 15.01 31.71
C GLN A 1005 -6.47 13.51 31.73
N ILE A 1006 -5.91 12.98 30.65
CA ILE A 1006 -5.50 11.58 30.56
C ILE A 1006 -3.99 11.56 30.52
N TYR A 1007 -3.41 10.63 31.25
CA TYR A 1007 -1.97 10.46 31.27
C TYR A 1007 -1.63 9.05 30.76
N PHE A 1008 -0.50 8.94 30.07
CA PHE A 1008 0.00 7.67 29.54
C PHE A 1008 1.36 7.39 30.17
N PRO A 1009 1.38 6.76 31.36
CA PRO A 1009 2.62 6.55 32.09
C PRO A 1009 3.55 5.64 31.31
N VAL A 1010 4.83 6.01 31.29
CA VAL A 1010 5.89 5.18 30.72
C VAL A 1010 6.68 4.62 31.89
N VAL A 1011 6.60 3.30 32.07
CA VAL A 1011 7.32 2.60 33.14
C VAL A 1011 8.49 1.83 32.53
N TYR A 1012 9.67 2.06 33.09
CA TYR A 1012 10.88 1.32 32.78
C TYR A 1012 11.20 0.39 33.94
N MET A 1013 11.41 -0.90 33.63
CA MET A 1013 11.82 -1.91 34.59
C MET A 1013 13.23 -2.39 34.21
N ARG A 1014 14.09 -2.58 35.21
CA ARG A 1014 15.46 -3.08 35.01
C ARG A 1014 15.87 -4.03 36.11
N GLU A 1015 16.56 -5.08 35.73
CA GLU A 1015 17.23 -5.97 36.66
C GLU A 1015 18.52 -5.36 37.24
N LEU A 1016 18.69 -5.44 38.56
CA LEU A 1016 19.78 -4.77 39.29
C LEU A 1016 21.02 -5.66 39.49
N ASP A 1017 20.87 -6.97 39.36
CA ASP A 1017 21.83 -7.94 39.86
C ASP A 1017 22.62 -8.63 38.72
N GLN A 1018 23.49 -7.88 38.03
CA GLN A 1018 24.70 -8.42 37.36
C GLN A 1018 25.58 -7.33 36.72
N GLN A 1019 26.88 -7.32 37.05
CA GLN A 1019 27.91 -6.70 36.20
C GLN A 1019 28.38 -7.71 35.17
N VAL A 1020 27.91 -7.58 33.92
CA VAL A 1020 28.39 -8.40 32.80
C VAL A 1020 29.72 -7.81 32.30
N ILE A 1021 30.79 -8.61 32.30
CA ILE A 1021 32.11 -8.20 31.80
C ILE A 1021 32.10 -8.28 30.27
N VAL A 1022 32.40 -7.16 29.63
CA VAL A 1022 32.38 -7.02 28.17
C VAL A 1022 33.68 -7.50 27.55
N HIS A 1023 33.60 -8.47 26.65
CA HIS A 1023 34.65 -8.71 25.66
C HIS A 1023 34.13 -8.32 24.27
N LYS A 1024 34.75 -7.30 23.66
CA LYS A 1024 34.52 -6.97 22.25
C LYS A 1024 35.26 -8.00 21.42
N LEU A 1025 34.52 -8.90 20.77
CA LEU A 1025 35.08 -9.84 19.80
C LEU A 1025 35.57 -9.07 18.57
N VAL A 1026 36.75 -9.46 18.05
CA VAL A 1026 37.25 -8.90 16.79
C VAL A 1026 36.57 -9.67 15.66
N VAL A 1027 35.81 -8.93 14.86
CA VAL A 1027 35.10 -9.46 13.69
C VAL A 1027 35.73 -8.86 12.45
N ASP A 1028 36.08 -9.74 11.52
CA ASP A 1028 36.36 -9.33 10.15
C ASP A 1028 35.27 -9.91 9.25
N TYR A 1029 34.70 -9.11 8.37
CA TYR A 1029 33.70 -9.57 7.42
C TYR A 1029 34.01 -9.08 6.02
N THR A 1030 33.60 -9.86 5.03
CA THR A 1030 33.72 -9.53 3.61
C THR A 1030 32.34 -9.61 2.97
N LYS A 1031 31.85 -8.47 2.48
CA LYS A 1031 30.65 -8.40 1.64
C LYS A 1031 30.98 -8.97 0.26
N ILE A 1032 30.40 -10.13 -0.08
CA ILE A 1032 30.58 -10.75 -1.40
C ILE A 1032 29.66 -10.09 -2.41
N ASN A 1033 28.40 -9.88 -2.02
CA ASN A 1033 27.37 -9.15 -2.78
C ASN A 1033 26.25 -8.72 -1.81
N PRO A 1034 25.21 -7.97 -2.25
CA PRO A 1034 24.14 -7.50 -1.36
C PRO A 1034 23.36 -8.60 -0.63
N THR A 1035 23.44 -9.86 -1.09
CA THR A 1035 22.74 -11.02 -0.54
C THR A 1035 23.65 -12.02 0.17
N HIS A 1036 24.95 -11.73 0.33
CA HIS A 1036 25.93 -12.69 0.83
C HIS A 1036 27.13 -12.00 1.50
N TYR A 1037 27.36 -12.34 2.77
CA TYR A 1037 28.48 -11.89 3.59
C TYR A 1037 29.21 -13.10 4.19
N ASN A 1038 30.54 -13.07 4.16
CA ASN A 1038 31.38 -13.98 4.92
C ASN A 1038 31.86 -13.26 6.17
N VAL A 1039 31.77 -13.92 7.33
CA VAL A 1039 32.16 -13.35 8.61
C VAL A 1039 33.13 -14.31 9.28
N ASN A 1040 34.28 -13.80 9.70
CA ASN A 1040 35.23 -14.52 10.52
C ASN A 1040 35.10 -13.98 11.95
N VAL A 1041 34.73 -14.86 12.88
CA VAL A 1041 34.66 -14.53 14.30
C VAL A 1041 35.88 -15.13 14.96
N ILE A 1042 36.72 -14.27 15.54
CA ILE A 1042 37.87 -14.70 16.36
C ILE A 1042 37.47 -14.47 17.81
N GLY A 1043 37.35 -15.54 18.58
CA GLY A 1043 36.80 -15.46 19.93
C GLY A 1043 37.41 -16.41 20.95
N ASP A 1044 37.49 -15.93 22.20
CA ASP A 1044 37.89 -16.74 23.35
C ASP A 1044 36.73 -17.67 23.79
N ASN A 1045 37.09 -18.86 24.29
CA ASN A 1045 36.18 -19.92 24.74
C ASN A 1045 35.11 -19.39 25.72
N GLY A 1046 33.81 -19.68 25.51
CA GLY A 1046 32.86 -19.78 26.62
C GLY A 1046 31.41 -19.34 26.43
N ASP A 1047 31.07 -18.33 25.59
CA ASP A 1047 29.76 -17.65 25.78
C ASP A 1047 28.95 -17.30 24.52
N VAL A 1048 27.66 -17.12 24.76
CA VAL A 1048 26.63 -16.74 23.79
C VAL A 1048 26.99 -15.44 23.07
N THR A 1049 26.90 -15.50 21.74
CA THR A 1049 27.29 -14.41 20.85
C THR A 1049 26.10 -14.01 19.97
N VAL A 1050 25.81 -12.72 19.88
CA VAL A 1050 24.80 -12.20 18.94
C VAL A 1050 25.49 -11.66 17.71
N VAL A 1051 25.02 -12.12 16.54
CA VAL A 1051 25.41 -11.61 15.23
C VAL A 1051 24.26 -10.78 14.70
N THR A 1052 24.50 -9.50 14.46
CA THR A 1052 23.52 -8.58 13.89
C THR A 1052 23.95 -8.18 12.49
N LEU A 1053 23.10 -8.45 11.50
CA LEU A 1053 23.15 -7.87 10.17
C LEU A 1053 22.26 -6.63 10.18
N ASN A 1054 22.92 -5.48 10.03
CA ASN A 1054 22.31 -4.16 9.93
C ASN A 1054 21.67 -3.95 8.54
N GLU A 1055 20.69 -4.79 8.23
CA GLU A 1055 19.80 -4.74 7.08
C GLU A 1055 18.39 -5.03 7.61
N ARG A 1056 17.35 -4.52 6.94
CA ARG A 1056 15.94 -4.71 7.30
C ARG A 1056 15.62 -6.19 7.55
N PHE A 1057 14.86 -6.45 8.61
CA PHE A 1057 14.51 -7.78 9.06
C PHE A 1057 13.71 -8.49 7.96
N ASP A 1058 14.20 -9.66 7.56
CA ASP A 1058 13.51 -10.49 6.60
C ASP A 1058 13.78 -11.97 6.94
N PRO A 1059 12.72 -12.80 7.10
CA PRO A 1059 12.86 -14.20 7.48
C PRO A 1059 13.64 -15.07 6.48
N ASP A 1060 13.88 -14.60 5.25
CA ASP A 1060 14.72 -15.30 4.27
C ASP A 1060 16.23 -15.05 4.49
N TRP A 1061 16.65 -14.17 5.41
CA TRP A 1061 18.05 -14.11 5.83
C TRP A 1061 18.41 -15.35 6.67
N GLU A 1062 19.48 -16.04 6.26
CA GLU A 1062 20.00 -17.21 6.93
C GLU A 1062 21.43 -16.96 7.40
N LEU A 1063 21.73 -17.45 8.60
CA LEU A 1063 23.09 -17.58 9.11
C LEU A 1063 23.49 -19.06 9.13
N LEU A 1064 24.56 -19.39 8.42
CA LEU A 1064 25.21 -20.70 8.50
C LEU A 1064 26.51 -20.60 9.26
N ILE A 1065 26.80 -21.62 10.07
CA ILE A 1065 28.06 -21.74 10.80
C ILE A 1065 28.84 -22.95 10.29
N THR A 1066 30.08 -22.73 9.88
CA THR A 1066 31.02 -23.81 9.53
C THR A 1066 32.01 -23.99 10.66
N ASP A 1067 32.13 -25.22 11.14
CA ASP A 1067 32.96 -25.55 12.28
C ASP A 1067 34.37 -26.04 11.91
N GLY A 1068 35.21 -26.30 12.91
CA GLY A 1068 36.57 -26.80 12.71
C GLY A 1068 36.66 -28.18 12.04
N SER A 1069 35.56 -28.93 11.96
CA SER A 1069 35.47 -30.21 11.22
C SER A 1069 35.06 -30.01 9.75
N GLY A 1070 34.62 -28.80 9.38
CA GLY A 1070 34.10 -28.46 8.06
C GLY A 1070 32.61 -28.71 7.88
N GLU A 1071 31.89 -29.13 8.93
CA GLU A 1071 30.44 -29.30 8.89
C GLU A 1071 29.74 -27.94 8.97
N THR A 1072 28.70 -27.75 8.16
CA THR A 1072 27.95 -26.48 8.07
C THR A 1072 26.51 -26.69 8.51
N SER A 1073 26.06 -25.93 9.52
CA SER A 1073 24.70 -25.99 10.04
C SER A 1073 24.01 -24.61 10.03
N LYS A 1074 22.68 -24.59 9.91
CA LYS A 1074 21.87 -23.36 9.93
C LYS A 1074 21.51 -22.99 11.36
N VAL A 1075 21.79 -21.75 11.76
CA VAL A 1075 21.38 -21.19 13.05
C VAL A 1075 19.87 -20.92 13.02
N GLN A 1076 19.14 -21.46 14.00
CA GLN A 1076 17.67 -21.40 14.04
C GLN A 1076 17.13 -20.15 14.76
N ASN A 1077 17.88 -19.60 15.71
CA ASN A 1077 17.46 -18.48 16.54
C ASN A 1077 17.65 -17.16 15.79
N HIS A 1078 16.77 -16.87 14.83
CA HIS A 1078 16.70 -15.62 14.08
C HIS A 1078 15.59 -14.73 14.63
N PHE A 1079 15.91 -13.48 14.95
CA PHE A 1079 14.97 -12.52 15.51
C PHE A 1079 15.30 -11.11 15.05
N GLU A 1080 14.34 -10.20 15.21
CA GLU A 1080 14.49 -8.79 14.91
C GLU A 1080 15.14 -8.06 16.09
N SER A 1081 16.17 -7.26 15.83
CA SER A 1081 16.76 -6.37 16.83
C SER A 1081 16.72 -4.92 16.37
N ASP A 1082 16.80 -3.97 17.29
CA ASP A 1082 16.89 -2.53 17.01
C ASP A 1082 15.72 -2.02 16.14
N TYR A 1083 14.57 -2.70 16.23
CA TYR A 1083 13.33 -2.46 15.47
C TYR A 1083 13.42 -2.59 13.95
N TYR A 1084 14.53 -3.10 13.41
CA TYR A 1084 14.64 -3.38 11.98
C TYR A 1084 15.74 -4.37 11.60
N ALA A 1085 16.75 -4.62 12.43
CA ALA A 1085 17.93 -5.39 12.03
C ALA A 1085 17.70 -6.91 12.15
N ASN A 1086 18.42 -7.70 11.37
CA ASN A 1086 18.42 -9.15 11.49
C ASN A 1086 19.45 -9.60 12.53
N SER A 1087 19.03 -10.37 13.53
CA SER A 1087 19.92 -10.87 14.56
C SER A 1087 19.83 -12.38 14.76
N TRP A 1088 20.96 -13.00 15.08
CA TRP A 1088 21.05 -14.43 15.38
C TRP A 1088 21.80 -14.69 16.68
N LEU A 1089 21.28 -15.63 17.47
CA LEU A 1089 21.93 -16.12 18.68
C LEU A 1089 22.80 -17.35 18.37
N ILE A 1090 24.10 -17.26 18.64
CA ILE A 1090 25.06 -18.36 18.51
C ILE A 1090 25.51 -18.82 19.89
N GLN A 1091 25.38 -20.13 20.15
CA GLN A 1091 25.86 -20.80 21.36
C GLN A 1091 27.00 -21.75 20.99
N LYS A 1092 28.17 -21.22 20.66
CA LYS A 1092 29.32 -22.02 20.23
C LYS A 1092 30.65 -21.39 20.60
N ASP A 1093 31.58 -22.23 21.06
CA ASP A 1093 32.93 -21.86 21.45
C ASP A 1093 33.93 -21.89 20.28
N GLY A 1094 34.97 -21.05 20.40
CA GLY A 1094 36.15 -21.03 19.54
C GLY A 1094 36.01 -20.18 18.26
N ASP A 1095 37.00 -20.26 17.39
CA ASP A 1095 36.99 -19.60 16.10
C ASP A 1095 36.05 -20.33 15.14
N TYR A 1096 35.14 -19.58 14.50
CA TYR A 1096 34.24 -20.13 13.50
C TYR A 1096 34.00 -19.15 12.34
N LYS A 1097 33.63 -19.73 11.20
CA LYS A 1097 33.25 -18.98 10.01
C LYS A 1097 31.75 -18.97 9.88
N LEU A 1098 31.21 -17.80 9.60
CA LEU A 1098 29.80 -17.63 9.32
C LEU A 1098 29.58 -17.21 7.87
N GLU A 1099 28.49 -17.72 7.30
CA GLU A 1099 27.95 -17.32 6.02
C GLU A 1099 26.57 -16.70 6.27
N VAL A 1100 26.43 -15.39 6.09
CA VAL A 1100 25.13 -14.70 6.09
C VAL A 1100 24.64 -14.62 4.66
N ARG A 1101 23.47 -15.17 4.35
CA ARG A 1101 22.94 -15.15 2.99
C ARG A 1101 21.42 -15.01 2.93
N HIS A 1102 20.94 -14.42 1.85
CA HIS A 1102 19.51 -14.34 1.56
C HIS A 1102 19.04 -15.59 0.78
N ALA A 1103 18.18 -16.41 1.38
CA ALA A 1103 17.75 -17.71 0.83
C ALA A 1103 17.10 -17.58 -0.56
N SER A 1104 16.33 -16.50 -0.78
CA SER A 1104 15.70 -16.21 -2.06
C SER A 1104 16.70 -16.04 -3.20
N GLN A 1105 17.92 -15.58 -2.94
CA GLN A 1105 18.93 -15.42 -3.99
C GLN A 1105 19.33 -16.75 -4.64
N ARG A 1106 19.45 -17.81 -3.83
CA ARG A 1106 19.78 -19.14 -4.33
C ARG A 1106 18.65 -19.70 -5.19
N ARG A 1107 17.39 -19.54 -4.74
CA ARG A 1107 16.19 -19.92 -5.51
C ARG A 1107 16.16 -19.19 -6.86
N PHE A 1108 16.42 -17.88 -6.85
CA PHE A 1108 16.51 -17.05 -8.06
C PHE A 1108 17.61 -17.55 -9.00
N THR A 1109 18.82 -17.76 -8.50
CA THR A 1109 19.97 -18.15 -9.33
C THR A 1109 19.74 -19.48 -10.05
N VAL A 1110 19.26 -20.51 -9.31
CA VAL A 1110 18.95 -21.82 -9.90
C VAL A 1110 17.84 -21.71 -10.94
N SER A 1111 16.77 -20.99 -10.63
CA SER A 1111 15.64 -20.85 -11.53
C SER A 1111 15.92 -19.96 -12.75
N ALA A 1112 16.81 -18.96 -12.62
CA ALA A 1112 17.34 -18.16 -13.72
C ALA A 1112 18.11 -19.01 -14.74
N VAL A 1113 18.96 -19.92 -14.26
CA VAL A 1113 19.67 -20.87 -15.13
C VAL A 1113 18.68 -21.76 -15.89
N ILE A 1114 17.66 -22.29 -15.21
CA ILE A 1114 16.60 -23.10 -15.84
C ILE A 1114 15.85 -22.30 -16.91
N SER A 1115 15.40 -21.09 -16.58
CA SER A 1115 14.68 -20.21 -17.51
C SER A 1115 15.52 -19.83 -18.72
N LEU A 1116 16.81 -19.51 -18.53
CA LEU A 1116 17.72 -19.19 -19.63
C LEU A 1116 17.97 -20.40 -20.54
N PHE A 1117 18.26 -21.56 -19.96
CA PHE A 1117 18.44 -22.81 -20.71
C PHE A 1117 17.17 -23.14 -21.52
N PHE A 1118 16.00 -23.00 -20.91
CA PHE A 1118 14.72 -23.20 -21.58
C PHE A 1118 14.52 -22.22 -22.75
N ALA A 1119 14.77 -20.93 -22.55
CA ALA A 1119 14.61 -19.92 -23.59
C ALA A 1119 15.54 -20.17 -24.79
N VAL A 1120 16.82 -20.47 -24.52
CA VAL A 1120 17.83 -20.75 -25.56
C VAL A 1120 17.51 -22.04 -26.32
N SER A 1121 17.21 -23.13 -25.62
CA SER A 1121 16.87 -24.42 -26.25
C SER A 1121 15.58 -24.34 -27.07
N SER A 1122 14.56 -23.62 -26.58
CA SER A 1122 13.32 -23.35 -27.31
C SER A 1122 13.56 -22.57 -28.59
N GLY A 1123 14.36 -21.49 -28.51
CA GLY A 1123 14.76 -20.69 -29.66
C GLY A 1123 15.53 -21.50 -30.71
N ALA A 1124 16.51 -22.31 -30.26
CA ALA A 1124 17.29 -23.21 -31.11
C ALA A 1124 16.40 -24.25 -31.81
N TYR A 1125 15.46 -24.88 -31.09
CA TYR A 1125 14.52 -25.84 -31.65
C TYR A 1125 13.63 -25.22 -32.75
N ILE A 1126 13.09 -24.01 -32.49
CA ILE A 1126 12.25 -23.31 -33.47
C ILE A 1126 13.05 -22.95 -34.71
N CYS A 1127 14.29 -22.48 -34.55
CA CYS A 1127 15.19 -22.19 -35.67
C CYS A 1127 15.50 -23.46 -36.46
N TYR A 1128 15.93 -24.54 -35.80
CA TYR A 1128 16.22 -25.83 -36.40
C TYR A 1128 15.04 -26.35 -37.25
N LYS A 1129 13.83 -26.37 -36.67
CA LYS A 1129 12.62 -26.83 -37.36
C LYS A 1129 12.30 -26.00 -38.61
N LYS A 1130 12.63 -24.70 -38.60
CA LYS A 1130 12.41 -23.80 -39.74
C LYS A 1130 13.46 -23.96 -40.84
N PHE A 1131 14.71 -24.27 -40.48
CA PHE A 1131 15.79 -24.45 -41.45
C PHE A 1131 15.81 -25.85 -42.08
N VAL A 1132 15.65 -26.92 -41.30
CA VAL A 1132 15.70 -28.31 -41.82
C VAL A 1132 14.50 -28.62 -42.70
N LYS A 1133 13.29 -28.26 -42.26
CA LYS A 1133 12.04 -28.52 -43.01
C LYS A 1133 11.85 -27.65 -44.27
N LYS A 1134 12.84 -26.83 -44.62
CA LYS A 1134 12.90 -26.05 -45.85
C LYS A 1134 13.85 -26.68 -46.88
N ASN A 1135 14.71 -27.60 -46.43
CA ASN A 1135 15.64 -28.35 -47.26
C ASN A 1135 15.12 -29.76 -47.62
N ASP A 1136 14.11 -30.24 -46.89
CA ASP A 1136 13.17 -31.31 -47.32
C ASP A 1136 11.93 -30.68 -47.97
#